data_AF-A0A7L3AT32-F1
#
_entry.id   AF-A0A7L3AT32-F1
#
_cell.length_a   1.000
_cell.length_b   1.000
_cell.length_c   1.000
_cell.angle_alpha   90.00
_cell.angle_beta   90.00
_cell.angle_gamma   90.00
#
_symmetry.space_group_name_H-M   'P 1'
#
loop_
_entity.id
_entity.type
_entity.pdbx_description
1 polymer ?
#
loop_
_entity_poly.entity_id
_entity_poly.type
_entity_poly.pdbx_seq_one_letter_code
_entity_poly.pdbx_strand_id
1 'polypeptide(L)'
;EAEFQSLGEALSFVSLIDGYYRLTADAHHYLCKEVAPPSVLENIQSNCHGPIFMDFAISKLKKAGNQTGFYVLRCSPKDFKKYFLTFAIERENTTDYKHCLITKNENGEYNLSGTKRSFGNLKDLLTCYQTETVRSDSIIFQFIKCCPPKPKDKSNLLVFRSNSVSEVPSSPTLQRHNNVNQMVFHKIRNEDLIFEESLGQGTFTKIFKGIRREVGDYGQLHQTEVLLKVLDKVHRNYSESFFEAASMMSQLSYKHLVLNYGVCVCGEENILVQEYVKFGSLDTYLKKNKSVINILWKLEVAKQLALAMHFLEDKGLVHGNVCAKNILLIREEDRKSGNLPFIKLSDPGISITVLPRDILLERIPWVPPECIENPKQLSLATDKWSFGTTLWEICSGGDKPLSALDSSRKLQFYEDKHQLPAPNWTELANLINNCMDYEPDFRPSFRAIIRDLNSLFTPDYELLTESDMLPNMRIGALGFSGAFEGRDPTQFEERHLKFLQQLGKGNFGSVEMCRYDPLQDNTGEVVAVKKLQHSTEEHLRDFEREIEILKSLQHDNIVKYKGVCYSAGRRNLRLIMEYLPYGSLRDYLQKHKERLDHKKLLLYASQICKGMEYLGTKRYVHRDLATRNILVENENRVKIGDFGLTKVLPQDKEYYKVKEPGESPIFWYAPESLTESKFSVASDVWSFGVVLYELFTYIDKSKSPPAEFMRMIGNDKQGQMIVFHLIELLKNNGRLPRPDGCPDEIYAIMKECWNNNVTQRPTFRDLAQRVDHIRDNMGG
;
A
#
# COMPACT_ATOMS: atom_id res chain seq x y z
N GLU A 1 -6.20 -18.49 -8.78
CA GLU A 1 -6.42 -18.55 -10.25
C GLU A 1 -7.74 -19.25 -10.52
N ALA A 2 -8.36 -19.01 -11.67
CA ALA A 2 -9.60 -19.66 -12.07
C ALA A 2 -9.37 -20.28 -13.45
N GLU A 3 -9.60 -21.58 -13.57
CA GLU A 3 -9.51 -22.32 -14.83
C GLU A 3 -10.89 -22.42 -15.47
N PHE A 4 -10.95 -22.27 -16.79
CA PHE A 4 -12.19 -22.30 -17.56
C PHE A 4 -12.07 -23.34 -18.68
N GLN A 5 -13.19 -23.96 -19.04
CA GLN A 5 -13.21 -25.05 -20.03
C GLN A 5 -13.07 -24.51 -21.47
N SER A 6 -13.36 -23.23 -21.68
CA SER A 6 -13.24 -22.57 -22.99
C SER A 6 -12.90 -21.08 -22.86
N LEU A 7 -12.34 -20.52 -23.94
CA LEU A 7 -12.12 -19.06 -24.04
C LEU A 7 -13.45 -18.29 -23.93
N GLY A 8 -14.54 -18.81 -24.50
CA GLY A 8 -15.86 -18.17 -24.41
C GLY A 8 -16.37 -18.06 -22.97
N GLU A 9 -16.16 -19.10 -22.16
CA GLU A 9 -16.49 -19.09 -20.73
C GLU A 9 -15.61 -18.10 -19.96
N ALA A 10 -14.30 -18.09 -20.23
CA ALA A 10 -13.36 -17.15 -19.63
C ALA A 10 -13.73 -15.69 -19.94
N LEU A 11 -13.99 -15.38 -21.22
CA LEU A 11 -14.41 -14.04 -21.63
C LEU A 11 -15.76 -13.65 -21.01
N SER A 12 -16.71 -14.57 -20.92
CA SER A 12 -17.99 -14.32 -20.25
C SER A 12 -17.81 -13.99 -18.78
N PHE A 13 -16.99 -14.75 -18.06
CA PHE A 13 -16.65 -14.46 -16.66
C PHE A 13 -15.94 -13.12 -16.52
N VAL A 14 -14.94 -12.82 -17.35
CA VAL A 14 -14.22 -11.55 -17.34
C VAL A 14 -15.18 -10.39 -17.59
N SER A 15 -16.12 -10.51 -18.54
CA SER A 15 -17.11 -9.46 -18.83
C SER A 15 -18.01 -9.13 -17.63
N LEU A 16 -18.37 -10.14 -16.83
CA LEU A 16 -19.16 -9.97 -15.60
C LEU A 16 -18.35 -9.24 -14.53
N ILE A 17 -17.10 -9.65 -14.31
CA ILE A 17 -16.18 -9.00 -13.36
C ILE A 17 -15.94 -7.54 -13.75
N ASP A 18 -15.71 -7.30 -15.04
CA ASP A 18 -15.56 -5.97 -15.64
C ASP A 18 -16.79 -5.08 -15.35
N GLY A 19 -17.99 -5.61 -15.59
CA GLY A 19 -19.24 -4.91 -15.31
C GLY A 19 -19.39 -4.56 -13.83
N TYR A 20 -19.13 -5.53 -12.95
CA TYR A 20 -19.19 -5.30 -11.50
C TYR A 20 -18.19 -4.24 -11.04
N TYR A 21 -16.96 -4.30 -11.53
CA TYR A 21 -15.91 -3.34 -11.17
C TYR A 21 -16.21 -1.94 -11.70
N ARG A 22 -16.77 -1.84 -12.92
CA ARG A 22 -17.23 -0.55 -13.48
C ARG A 22 -18.36 0.08 -12.67
N LEU A 23 -19.22 -0.73 -12.07
CA LEU A 23 -20.31 -0.25 -11.22
C LEU A 23 -19.88 0.06 -9.80
N THR A 24 -18.75 -0.47 -9.30
CA THR A 24 -18.44 -0.39 -7.86
C THR A 24 -17.12 0.30 -7.52
N ALA A 25 -16.20 0.41 -8.48
CA ALA A 25 -14.84 0.90 -8.22
C ALA A 25 -14.35 1.94 -9.25
N ASP A 26 -14.43 1.64 -10.54
CA ASP A 26 -13.92 2.53 -11.60
C ASP A 26 -14.70 2.35 -12.90
N ALA A 27 -15.50 3.37 -13.24
CA ALA A 27 -16.39 3.37 -14.41
C ALA A 27 -15.67 3.20 -15.76
N HIS A 28 -14.35 3.45 -15.83
CA HIS A 28 -13.55 3.31 -17.04
C HIS A 28 -12.72 2.02 -17.03
N HIS A 29 -12.97 1.11 -16.07
CA HIS A 29 -12.23 -0.13 -15.96
C HIS A 29 -12.58 -1.13 -17.07
N TYR A 30 -11.56 -1.83 -17.55
CA TYR A 30 -11.69 -3.09 -18.27
C TYR A 30 -10.42 -3.93 -18.07
N LEU A 31 -10.58 -5.24 -17.99
CA LEU A 31 -9.50 -6.22 -17.83
C LEU A 31 -8.84 -6.59 -19.16
N CYS A 32 -9.61 -6.73 -20.24
CA CYS A 32 -9.08 -7.02 -21.57
C CYS A 32 -9.97 -6.39 -22.66
N LYS A 33 -9.42 -6.17 -23.85
CA LYS A 33 -10.09 -5.40 -24.91
C LYS A 33 -11.22 -6.18 -25.58
N GLU A 34 -11.14 -7.51 -25.55
CA GLU A 34 -12.04 -8.46 -26.20
C GLU A 34 -13.48 -8.38 -25.65
N VAL A 35 -13.63 -7.99 -24.38
CA VAL A 35 -14.94 -7.84 -23.71
C VAL A 35 -15.21 -6.41 -23.23
N ALA A 36 -14.27 -5.48 -23.49
CA ALA A 36 -14.45 -4.08 -23.16
C ALA A 36 -15.53 -3.48 -24.07
N PRO A 37 -16.56 -2.80 -23.52
CA PRO A 37 -17.56 -2.14 -24.35
C PRO A 37 -16.90 -1.09 -25.27
N PRO A 38 -17.23 -1.03 -26.58
CA PRO A 38 -16.61 -0.09 -27.51
C PRO A 38 -16.69 1.38 -27.05
N SER A 39 -17.80 1.76 -26.41
CA SER A 39 -17.99 3.10 -25.86
C SER A 39 -17.00 3.43 -24.72
N VAL A 40 -16.59 2.44 -23.93
CA VAL A 40 -15.60 2.63 -22.85
C VAL A 40 -14.23 2.88 -23.47
N LEU A 41 -13.86 2.11 -24.50
CA LEU A 41 -12.59 2.28 -25.22
C LEU A 41 -12.51 3.66 -25.90
N GLU A 42 -13.57 4.06 -26.61
CA GLU A 42 -13.68 5.37 -27.28
C GLU A 42 -13.59 6.53 -26.27
N ASN A 43 -14.25 6.39 -25.12
CA ASN A 43 -14.21 7.39 -24.06
C ASN A 43 -12.81 7.56 -23.47
N ILE A 44 -12.12 6.45 -23.18
CA ILE A 44 -10.74 6.48 -22.66
C ILE A 44 -9.80 7.13 -23.68
N GLN A 45 -9.89 6.74 -24.95
CA GLN A 45 -9.05 7.31 -26.01
C GLN A 45 -9.27 8.82 -26.19
N SER A 46 -10.48 9.29 -25.93
CA SER A 46 -10.86 10.70 -26.10
C SER A 46 -10.78 11.51 -24.80
N ASN A 47 -10.34 10.91 -23.69
CA ASN A 47 -10.43 11.52 -22.35
C ASN A 47 -11.85 12.00 -21.99
N CYS A 48 -12.86 11.35 -22.57
CA CYS A 48 -14.26 11.65 -22.37
C CYS A 48 -14.76 10.95 -21.12
N HIS A 49 -15.41 11.71 -20.24
CA HIS A 49 -16.18 11.12 -19.18
C HIS A 49 -17.39 10.42 -19.78
N GLY A 50 -17.76 9.26 -19.26
CA GLY A 50 -19.01 8.59 -19.61
C GLY A 50 -20.27 9.46 -19.34
N PRO A 51 -21.46 8.86 -19.22
CA PRO A 51 -22.71 9.61 -19.03
C PRO A 51 -22.83 10.25 -17.63
N ILE A 52 -21.99 11.26 -17.36
CA ILE A 52 -21.93 11.97 -16.08
C ILE A 52 -22.84 13.20 -16.05
N PHE A 53 -23.36 13.51 -14.87
CA PHE A 53 -24.15 14.72 -14.64
C PHE A 53 -23.29 15.98 -14.62
N MET A 54 -23.94 17.13 -14.88
CA MET A 54 -23.27 18.43 -14.90
C MET A 54 -22.66 18.77 -13.54
N ASP A 55 -23.33 18.43 -12.44
CA ASP A 55 -22.84 18.70 -11.09
C ASP A 55 -21.48 18.04 -10.81
N PHE A 56 -21.29 16.81 -11.30
CA PHE A 56 -20.01 16.11 -11.19
C PHE A 56 -18.93 16.80 -12.04
N ALA A 57 -19.26 17.21 -13.27
CA ALA A 57 -18.34 17.96 -14.12
C ALA A 57 -17.91 19.30 -13.49
N ILE A 58 -18.86 20.02 -12.89
CA ILE A 58 -18.62 21.27 -12.15
C ILE A 58 -17.69 21.00 -10.95
N SER A 59 -17.99 19.97 -10.15
CA SER A 59 -17.15 19.58 -9.01
C SER A 59 -15.70 19.31 -9.45
N LYS A 60 -15.52 18.68 -10.61
CA LYS A 60 -14.19 18.42 -11.17
C LYS A 60 -13.46 19.67 -11.62
N LEU A 61 -14.15 20.61 -12.29
CA LEU A 61 -13.58 21.92 -12.65
C LEU A 61 -13.18 22.72 -11.41
N LYS A 62 -14.02 22.72 -10.36
CA LYS A 62 -13.71 23.35 -9.07
C LYS A 62 -12.43 22.77 -8.46
N LYS A 63 -12.29 21.44 -8.46
CA LYS A 63 -11.08 20.76 -7.97
C LYS A 63 -9.84 21.09 -8.80
N ALA A 64 -10.00 21.40 -10.08
CA ALA A 64 -8.93 21.86 -10.96
C ALA A 64 -8.67 23.39 -10.85
N GLY A 65 -9.32 24.08 -9.91
CA GLY A 65 -9.11 25.50 -9.64
C GLY A 65 -9.88 26.46 -10.55
N ASN A 66 -10.86 25.97 -11.34
CA ASN A 66 -11.67 26.78 -12.27
C ASN A 66 -10.86 27.70 -13.18
N GLN A 67 -9.65 27.28 -13.58
CA GLN A 67 -8.79 28.10 -14.43
C GLN A 67 -9.44 28.30 -15.81
N THR A 68 -9.33 29.52 -16.33
CA THR A 68 -9.82 29.86 -17.67
C THR A 68 -9.19 28.93 -18.70
N GLY A 69 -10.04 28.39 -19.58
CA GLY A 69 -9.63 27.42 -20.61
C GLY A 69 -9.73 25.95 -20.18
N PHE A 70 -10.02 25.65 -18.92
CA PHE A 70 -10.20 24.27 -18.48
C PHE A 70 -11.60 23.77 -18.84
N TYR A 71 -11.69 22.50 -19.26
CA TYR A 71 -12.96 21.90 -19.64
C TYR A 71 -13.05 20.40 -19.30
N VAL A 72 -14.28 19.91 -19.19
CA VAL A 72 -14.62 18.49 -19.03
C VAL A 72 -15.42 18.05 -20.25
N LEU A 73 -14.87 17.12 -21.02
CA LEU A 73 -15.62 16.41 -22.06
C LEU A 73 -16.45 15.29 -21.41
N ARG A 74 -17.76 15.24 -21.66
CA ARG A 74 -18.65 14.21 -21.11
C ARG A 74 -19.73 13.74 -22.06
N CYS A 75 -20.13 12.48 -21.98
CA CYS A 75 -21.32 11.98 -22.66
C CYS A 75 -22.59 12.53 -22.00
N SER A 76 -23.64 12.68 -22.79
CA SER A 76 -24.97 12.98 -22.27
C SER A 76 -25.54 11.76 -21.52
N PRO A 77 -26.11 11.94 -20.32
CA PRO A 77 -26.79 10.86 -19.62
C PRO A 77 -28.15 10.48 -20.23
N LYS A 78 -28.64 11.27 -21.21
CA LYS A 78 -29.96 11.07 -21.83
C LYS A 78 -29.90 10.63 -23.30
N ASP A 79 -28.79 10.90 -23.99
CA ASP A 79 -28.69 10.71 -25.45
C ASP A 79 -27.25 10.34 -25.82
N PHE A 80 -27.00 9.07 -26.14
CA PHE A 80 -25.65 8.56 -26.41
C PHE A 80 -24.99 9.14 -27.67
N LYS A 81 -25.73 9.87 -28.52
CA LYS A 81 -25.17 10.60 -29.66
C LYS A 81 -24.77 12.04 -29.31
N LYS A 82 -24.95 12.48 -28.06
CA LYS A 82 -24.66 13.85 -27.60
C LYS A 82 -23.56 13.86 -26.54
N TYR A 83 -22.65 14.82 -26.69
CA TYR A 83 -21.54 15.05 -25.78
C TYR A 83 -21.51 16.53 -25.41
N PHE A 84 -20.86 16.85 -24.30
CA PHE A 84 -20.77 18.21 -23.79
C PHE A 84 -19.34 18.56 -23.43
N LEU A 85 -18.88 19.72 -23.86
CA LEU A 85 -17.70 20.39 -23.31
C LEU A 85 -18.17 21.33 -22.21
N THR A 86 -17.99 20.94 -20.94
CA THR A 86 -18.38 21.76 -19.79
C THR A 86 -17.20 22.57 -19.30
N PHE A 87 -17.34 23.87 -19.07
CA PHE A 87 -16.25 24.77 -18.70
C PHE A 87 -16.73 25.90 -17.78
N ALA A 88 -15.79 26.49 -17.04
CA ALA A 88 -16.03 27.61 -16.14
C ALA A 88 -15.81 28.95 -16.87
N ILE A 89 -16.60 29.96 -16.51
CA ILE A 89 -16.50 31.32 -17.02
C ILE A 89 -16.55 32.26 -15.83
N GLU A 90 -15.61 33.20 -15.78
CA GLU A 90 -15.57 34.24 -14.77
C GLU A 90 -16.31 35.49 -15.26
N ARG A 91 -17.30 35.95 -14.49
CA ARG A 91 -18.06 37.19 -14.74
C ARG A 91 -18.25 37.94 -13.42
N GLU A 92 -17.81 39.19 -13.37
CA GLU A 92 -18.08 40.10 -12.22
C GLU A 92 -17.77 39.45 -10.85
N ASN A 93 -16.61 38.78 -10.72
CA ASN A 93 -16.18 38.02 -9.54
C ASN A 93 -17.06 36.82 -9.14
N THR A 94 -17.92 36.34 -10.04
CA THR A 94 -18.69 35.10 -9.89
C THR A 94 -18.32 34.09 -10.97
N THR A 95 -18.15 32.82 -10.61
CA THR A 95 -17.88 31.73 -11.55
C THR A 95 -19.19 31.09 -12.00
N ASP A 96 -19.54 31.25 -13.28
CA ASP A 96 -20.64 30.54 -13.95
C ASP A 96 -20.08 29.32 -14.72
N TYR A 97 -20.94 28.33 -15.01
CA TYR A 97 -20.56 27.13 -15.75
C TYR A 97 -21.44 26.97 -16.98
N LYS A 98 -20.82 26.78 -18.15
CA LYS A 98 -21.51 26.57 -19.42
C LYS A 98 -21.09 25.25 -20.04
N HIS A 99 -21.83 24.84 -21.08
CA HIS A 99 -21.41 23.76 -21.93
C HIS A 99 -21.64 24.02 -23.41
N CYS A 100 -20.77 23.48 -24.25
CA CYS A 100 -21.02 23.39 -25.69
C CYS A 100 -21.48 21.97 -26.04
N LEU A 101 -22.52 21.86 -26.87
CA LEU A 101 -23.05 20.59 -27.34
C LEU A 101 -22.24 20.09 -28.54
N ILE A 102 -21.82 18.83 -28.49
CA ILE A 102 -21.28 18.07 -29.62
C ILE A 102 -22.30 16.98 -29.98
N THR A 103 -22.57 16.81 -31.27
CA THR A 103 -23.47 15.77 -31.79
C THR A 103 -22.72 14.81 -32.70
N LYS A 104 -22.96 13.51 -32.53
CA LYS A 104 -22.51 12.43 -33.41
C LYS A 104 -23.60 12.14 -34.45
N ASN A 105 -23.30 12.32 -35.73
CA ASN A 105 -24.24 12.07 -36.82
C ASN A 105 -24.34 10.56 -37.16
N GLU A 106 -25.21 10.21 -38.11
CA GLU A 106 -25.41 8.81 -38.53
C GLU A 106 -24.18 8.21 -39.22
N ASN A 107 -23.34 9.05 -39.83
CA ASN A 107 -22.08 8.64 -40.45
C ASN A 107 -20.94 8.45 -39.41
N GLY A 108 -21.23 8.66 -38.12
CA GLY A 108 -20.27 8.53 -37.03
C GLY A 108 -19.38 9.75 -36.81
N GLU A 109 -19.59 10.85 -37.54
CA GLU A 109 -18.81 12.08 -37.42
C GLU A 109 -19.31 12.97 -36.29
N TYR A 110 -18.39 13.73 -35.70
CA TYR A 110 -18.61 14.65 -34.59
C TYR A 110 -18.67 16.10 -35.07
N ASN A 111 -19.69 16.83 -34.65
CA ASN A 111 -19.86 18.25 -34.93
C ASN A 111 -20.09 19.05 -33.64
N LEU A 112 -19.38 20.16 -33.48
CA LEU A 112 -19.64 21.13 -32.42
C LEU A 112 -20.81 22.02 -32.84
N SER A 113 -21.86 22.08 -32.03
CA SER A 113 -23.07 22.82 -32.35
C SER A 113 -22.75 24.30 -32.64
N GLY A 114 -23.22 24.77 -33.80
CA GLY A 114 -22.93 26.13 -34.29
C GLY A 114 -21.76 26.22 -35.26
N THR A 115 -21.06 25.12 -35.55
CA THR A 115 -19.96 25.08 -36.54
C THR A 115 -20.32 24.20 -37.75
N LYS A 116 -19.69 24.48 -38.91
CA LYS A 116 -19.90 23.70 -40.14
C LYS A 116 -18.90 22.54 -40.31
N ARG A 117 -17.97 22.35 -39.38
CA ARG A 117 -16.90 21.34 -39.49
C ARG A 117 -17.33 20.03 -38.85
N SER A 118 -17.07 18.92 -39.53
CA SER A 118 -17.28 17.56 -39.01
C SER A 118 -15.93 16.86 -38.88
N PHE A 119 -15.81 15.98 -37.88
CA PHE A 119 -14.58 15.26 -37.56
C PHE A 119 -14.86 13.77 -37.42
N GLY A 120 -13.95 12.91 -37.89
CA GLY A 120 -14.11 11.45 -37.79
C GLY A 120 -14.01 10.90 -36.37
N ASN A 121 -13.40 11.64 -35.44
CA ASN A 121 -13.30 11.27 -34.03
C ASN A 121 -13.26 12.53 -33.12
N LEU A 122 -13.50 12.33 -31.82
CA LEU A 122 -13.49 13.41 -30.83
C LEU A 122 -12.11 14.03 -30.64
N LYS A 123 -11.02 13.26 -30.79
CA LYS A 123 -9.65 13.74 -30.58
C LYS A 123 -9.27 14.82 -31.59
N ASP A 124 -9.62 14.61 -32.86
CA ASP A 124 -9.36 15.59 -33.93
C ASP A 124 -10.19 16.86 -33.74
N LEU A 125 -11.46 16.72 -33.32
CA LEU A 125 -12.33 17.84 -32.96
C LEU A 125 -11.71 18.68 -31.84
N LEU A 126 -11.29 18.02 -30.75
CA LEU A 126 -10.67 18.70 -29.61
C LEU A 126 -9.36 19.40 -30.00
N THR A 127 -8.50 18.72 -30.76
CA THR A 127 -7.22 19.27 -31.22
C THR A 127 -7.44 20.54 -32.05
N CYS A 128 -8.45 20.55 -32.92
CA CYS A 128 -8.83 21.73 -33.70
C CYS A 128 -9.30 22.89 -32.81
N TYR A 129 -10.16 22.63 -31.82
CA TYR A 129 -10.72 23.69 -30.96
C TYR A 129 -9.83 24.06 -29.77
N GLN A 130 -8.70 23.38 -29.60
CA GLN A 130 -7.65 23.80 -28.68
C GLN A 130 -6.80 24.94 -29.23
N THR A 131 -6.64 25.02 -30.56
CA THR A 131 -5.87 26.06 -31.23
C THR A 131 -6.74 27.22 -31.73
N GLU A 132 -8.05 27.02 -31.83
CA GLU A 132 -9.01 28.04 -32.25
C GLU A 132 -9.78 28.65 -31.07
N THR A 133 -10.12 29.93 -31.17
CA THR A 133 -11.02 30.59 -30.21
C THR A 133 -12.48 30.38 -30.62
N VAL A 134 -13.30 29.88 -29.70
CA VAL A 134 -14.73 29.65 -29.91
C VAL A 134 -15.53 30.83 -29.38
N ARG A 135 -16.53 31.27 -30.15
CA ARG A 135 -17.41 32.39 -29.80
C ARG A 135 -18.87 31.93 -29.76
N SER A 136 -19.56 32.18 -28.65
CA SER A 136 -20.99 31.89 -28.49
C SER A 136 -21.67 32.98 -27.68
N ASP A 137 -22.76 33.57 -28.19
CA ASP A 137 -23.64 34.53 -27.49
C ASP A 137 -22.91 35.51 -26.54
N SER A 138 -21.95 36.27 -27.10
CA SER A 138 -21.06 37.25 -26.43
C SER A 138 -19.87 36.72 -25.60
N ILE A 139 -19.70 35.40 -25.49
CA ILE A 139 -18.61 34.75 -24.77
C ILE A 139 -17.51 34.34 -25.75
N ILE A 140 -16.27 34.72 -25.45
CA ILE A 140 -15.06 34.28 -26.15
C ILE A 140 -14.33 33.33 -25.21
N PHE A 141 -14.06 32.11 -25.68
CA PHE A 141 -13.39 31.10 -24.88
C PHE A 141 -12.48 30.24 -25.76
N GLN A 142 -11.37 29.77 -25.18
CA GLN A 142 -10.47 28.82 -25.82
C GLN A 142 -10.35 27.59 -24.94
N PHE A 143 -10.52 26.40 -25.51
CA PHE A 143 -10.33 25.15 -24.79
C PHE A 143 -8.84 24.89 -24.64
N ILE A 144 -8.26 25.12 -23.46
CA ILE A 144 -6.82 24.97 -23.24
C ILE A 144 -6.53 23.56 -22.71
N LYS A 145 -7.18 23.16 -21.61
CA LYS A 145 -6.85 21.92 -20.90
C LYS A 145 -8.08 21.07 -20.58
N CYS A 146 -8.05 19.80 -20.98
CA CYS A 146 -9.09 18.83 -20.61
C CYS A 146 -8.81 18.29 -19.21
N CYS A 147 -9.85 18.13 -18.39
CA CYS A 147 -9.80 17.41 -17.12
C CYS A 147 -10.25 15.95 -17.33
N PRO A 148 -9.32 14.99 -17.55
CA PRO A 148 -9.66 13.62 -17.95
C PRO A 148 -10.28 12.83 -16.79
N PRO A 149 -11.00 11.72 -17.07
CA PRO A 149 -11.44 10.79 -16.03
C PRO A 149 -10.25 10.28 -15.20
N LYS A 150 -10.41 10.19 -13.87
CA LYS A 150 -9.36 9.66 -12.98
C LYS A 150 -9.86 8.37 -12.31
N PRO A 151 -8.99 7.37 -12.09
CA PRO A 151 -9.34 6.20 -11.30
C PRO A 151 -9.84 6.62 -9.91
N LYS A 152 -10.84 5.90 -9.37
CA LYS A 152 -11.47 6.17 -8.06
C LYS A 152 -12.30 7.47 -7.99
N ASP A 153 -12.60 8.12 -9.12
CA ASP A 153 -13.54 9.24 -9.17
C ASP A 153 -14.95 8.79 -8.76
N LYS A 154 -15.49 9.37 -7.69
CA LYS A 154 -16.87 9.11 -7.21
C LYS A 154 -17.90 9.84 -8.08
N SER A 155 -18.19 9.28 -9.25
CA SER A 155 -19.21 9.80 -10.17
C SER A 155 -20.56 9.11 -9.98
N ASN A 156 -21.59 9.63 -10.65
CA ASN A 156 -22.92 9.01 -10.74
C ASN A 156 -22.95 7.69 -11.51
N LEU A 157 -21.81 7.21 -12.01
CA LEU A 157 -21.68 5.93 -12.68
C LEU A 157 -21.40 4.78 -11.70
N LEU A 158 -21.09 5.11 -10.44
CA LEU A 158 -20.79 4.15 -9.40
C LEU A 158 -21.98 3.95 -8.45
N VAL A 159 -22.25 2.70 -8.10
CA VAL A 159 -23.25 2.28 -7.12
C VAL A 159 -22.62 2.31 -5.73
N PHE A 160 -23.18 3.15 -4.86
CA PHE A 160 -22.80 3.22 -3.45
C PHE A 160 -23.97 2.73 -2.59
N ARG A 161 -23.71 1.94 -1.55
CA ARG A 161 -24.75 1.59 -0.57
C ARG A 161 -25.08 2.82 0.29
N SER A 162 -26.34 3.17 0.37
CA SER A 162 -26.88 4.36 1.07
C SER A 162 -26.90 4.25 2.60
N ASN A 163 -25.98 3.48 3.21
CA ASN A 163 -25.84 3.40 4.68
C ASN A 163 -24.68 4.25 5.23
N SER A 164 -24.32 5.30 4.51
CA SER A 164 -23.42 6.33 5.00
C SER A 164 -23.67 7.63 4.22
N VAL A 165 -24.67 8.41 4.63
CA VAL A 165 -24.64 9.86 4.41
C VAL A 165 -23.64 10.43 5.42
N SER A 166 -22.39 10.07 5.21
CA SER A 166 -21.25 10.87 5.59
C SER A 166 -20.70 11.24 4.23
N GLU A 167 -20.78 12.51 3.86
CA GLU A 167 -19.79 13.07 2.95
C GLU A 167 -18.44 12.81 3.61
N VAL A 168 -17.90 11.60 3.44
CA VAL A 168 -16.47 11.39 3.57
C VAL A 168 -15.94 12.31 2.48
N PRO A 169 -15.28 13.42 2.81
CA PRO A 169 -14.68 14.25 1.80
C PRO A 169 -13.84 13.28 0.97
N SER A 170 -14.09 13.22 -0.35
CA SER A 170 -13.05 12.73 -1.24
C SER A 170 -11.81 13.51 -0.85
N SER A 171 -10.87 12.82 -0.22
CA SER A 171 -9.72 13.30 0.54
C SER A 171 -9.71 14.81 0.74
N PRO A 172 -9.76 15.37 1.98
CA PRO A 172 -9.35 16.77 2.12
C PRO A 172 -8.02 16.86 1.39
N THR A 173 -7.97 17.80 0.42
CA THR A 173 -6.79 18.09 -0.38
C THR A 173 -5.62 17.86 0.53
N LEU A 174 -4.81 16.84 0.25
CA LEU A 174 -3.57 16.62 0.98
C LEU A 174 -2.83 17.93 0.77
N GLN A 175 -2.98 18.85 1.71
CA GLN A 175 -2.08 19.96 1.91
C GLN A 175 -0.79 19.23 2.24
N ARG A 176 -0.05 18.90 1.18
CA ARG A 176 1.32 18.45 1.20
C ARG A 176 2.14 19.59 1.77
N HIS A 177 2.03 19.79 3.06
CA HIS A 177 3.16 20.22 3.84
C HIS A 177 3.94 18.93 4.08
N ASN A 178 5.20 18.94 3.67
CA ASN A 178 6.15 17.87 3.93
C ASN A 178 5.98 17.43 5.39
N ASN A 179 5.49 16.21 5.59
CA ASN A 179 5.20 15.67 6.92
C ASN A 179 6.51 15.19 7.55
N VAL A 180 7.30 16.16 8.02
CA VAL A 180 8.73 16.04 8.38
C VAL A 180 8.99 15.55 9.81
N ASN A 181 8.04 15.60 10.76
CA ASN A 181 8.49 15.54 12.16
C ASN A 181 8.71 14.16 12.84
N GLN A 182 8.56 13.02 12.17
CA GLN A 182 9.06 11.75 12.76
C GLN A 182 9.32 10.67 11.70
N MET A 183 10.59 10.45 11.41
CA MET A 183 11.05 9.34 10.57
C MET A 183 10.97 8.03 11.34
N VAL A 184 10.41 7.00 10.72
CA VAL A 184 10.24 5.66 11.31
C VAL A 184 11.03 4.63 10.51
N PHE A 185 12.02 4.03 11.17
CA PHE A 185 12.81 2.89 10.70
C PHE A 185 13.44 2.19 11.91
N HIS A 186 13.85 0.93 11.72
CA HIS A 186 14.62 0.21 12.73
C HIS A 186 16.02 0.83 12.85
N LYS A 187 16.47 1.06 14.08
CA LYS A 187 17.81 1.62 14.35
C LYS A 187 18.80 0.48 14.54
N ILE A 188 19.81 0.43 13.69
CA ILE A 188 20.89 -0.56 13.75
C ILE A 188 22.10 0.07 14.43
N ARG A 189 22.74 -0.67 15.34
CA ARG A 189 23.96 -0.20 16.01
C ARG A 189 25.16 -0.40 15.08
N ASN A 190 26.13 0.50 15.15
CA ASN A 190 27.33 0.41 14.32
C ASN A 190 28.14 -0.87 14.57
N GLU A 191 28.19 -1.34 15.83
CA GLU A 191 28.85 -2.59 16.22
C GLU A 191 28.25 -3.85 15.59
N ASP A 192 26.99 -3.76 15.13
CA ASP A 192 26.29 -4.85 14.46
C ASP A 192 26.59 -4.90 12.95
N LEU A 193 27.35 -3.93 12.41
CA LEU A 193 27.69 -3.83 10.99
C LEU A 193 29.17 -4.09 10.73
N ILE A 194 29.45 -4.85 9.68
CA ILE A 194 30.80 -5.10 9.16
C ILE A 194 30.82 -4.66 7.71
N PHE A 195 31.76 -3.79 7.35
CA PHE A 195 31.99 -3.35 5.97
C PHE A 195 32.91 -4.34 5.25
N GLU A 196 32.58 -4.66 4.00
CA GLU A 196 33.39 -5.48 3.11
C GLU A 196 33.85 -4.64 1.90
N GLU A 197 33.56 -5.08 0.67
CA GLU A 197 34.01 -4.44 -0.55
C GLU A 197 33.15 -3.23 -0.97
N SER A 198 33.78 -2.29 -1.68
CA SER A 198 33.09 -1.16 -2.32
C SER A 198 32.45 -1.62 -3.63
N LEU A 199 31.14 -1.41 -3.76
CA LEU A 199 30.35 -1.77 -4.95
C LEU A 199 30.17 -0.59 -5.91
N GLY A 200 30.52 0.64 -5.48
CA GLY A 200 30.49 1.83 -6.32
C GLY A 200 29.87 3.05 -5.63
N GLN A 201 29.36 3.97 -6.45
CA GLN A 201 28.82 5.26 -6.00
C GLN A 201 27.42 5.54 -6.60
N GLY A 202 26.53 6.01 -5.74
CA GLY A 202 25.30 6.70 -6.10
C GLY A 202 25.55 8.20 -6.29
N THR A 203 24.50 9.01 -6.50
CA THR A 203 24.65 10.45 -6.73
C THR A 203 25.37 11.16 -5.57
N PHE A 204 25.08 10.80 -4.33
CA PHE A 204 25.71 11.37 -3.13
C PHE A 204 26.07 10.31 -2.08
N THR A 205 26.10 9.04 -2.50
CA THR A 205 26.24 7.91 -1.58
C THR A 205 27.35 6.98 -2.04
N LYS A 206 28.08 6.42 -1.11
CA LYS A 206 29.01 5.30 -1.35
C LYS A 206 28.30 4.00 -1.01
N ILE A 207 28.46 3.00 -1.87
CA ILE A 207 27.75 1.73 -1.76
C ILE A 207 28.77 0.65 -1.45
N PHE A 208 28.54 -0.10 -0.37
CA PHE A 208 29.40 -1.19 0.07
C PHE A 208 28.59 -2.47 0.24
N LYS A 209 29.24 -3.61 0.04
CA LYS A 209 28.79 -4.88 0.59
C LYS A 209 29.16 -4.91 2.08
N GLY A 210 28.35 -5.57 2.90
CA GLY A 210 28.65 -5.77 4.30
C GLY A 210 27.89 -6.93 4.92
N ILE A 211 28.10 -7.12 6.22
CA ILE A 211 27.39 -8.11 7.04
C ILE A 211 26.68 -7.38 8.18
N ARG A 212 25.40 -7.66 8.36
CA ARG A 212 24.61 -7.29 9.55
C ARG A 212 24.57 -8.48 10.50
N ARG A 213 24.84 -8.23 11.77
CA ARG A 213 24.74 -9.19 12.86
C ARG A 213 23.49 -8.90 13.68
N GLU A 214 22.66 -9.90 13.89
CA GLU A 214 21.48 -9.77 14.75
C GLU A 214 21.39 -10.93 15.72
N VAL A 215 21.14 -10.61 16.98
CA VAL A 215 20.95 -11.61 18.03
C VAL A 215 19.50 -12.08 17.96
N GLY A 216 19.31 -13.35 17.59
CA GLY A 216 18.02 -14.02 17.67
C GLY A 216 17.80 -14.66 19.03
N ASP A 217 16.85 -15.60 19.10
CA ASP A 217 16.58 -16.30 20.35
C ASP A 217 17.76 -17.14 20.85
N TYR A 218 17.78 -17.35 22.18
CA TYR A 218 18.83 -18.08 22.90
C TYR A 218 20.25 -17.54 22.68
N GLY A 219 20.39 -16.28 22.26
CA GLY A 219 21.69 -15.66 21.97
C GLY A 219 22.29 -16.13 20.64
N GLN A 220 21.53 -16.80 19.78
CA GLN A 220 22.00 -17.21 18.46
C GLN A 220 22.29 -15.98 17.60
N LEU A 221 23.53 -15.84 17.16
CA LEU A 221 23.94 -14.74 16.29
C LEU A 221 23.65 -15.09 14.82
N HIS A 222 22.76 -14.32 14.19
CA HIS A 222 22.47 -14.41 12.77
C HIS A 222 23.31 -13.40 12.01
N GLN A 223 23.91 -13.84 10.91
CA GLN A 223 24.66 -13.00 9.99
C GLN A 223 23.90 -12.92 8.67
N THR A 224 23.70 -11.72 8.17
CA THR A 224 23.00 -11.47 6.91
C THR A 224 23.86 -10.59 6.03
N GLU A 225 24.06 -10.99 4.78
CA GLU A 225 24.69 -10.13 3.78
C GLU A 225 23.77 -8.93 3.48
N VAL A 226 24.33 -7.74 3.54
CA VAL A 226 23.62 -6.48 3.39
C VAL A 226 24.35 -5.54 2.44
N LEU A 227 23.58 -4.64 1.83
CA LEU A 227 24.10 -3.50 1.11
C LEU A 227 24.09 -2.30 2.06
N LEU A 228 25.24 -1.67 2.22
CA LEU A 228 25.45 -0.48 3.06
C LEU A 228 25.56 0.74 2.15
N LYS A 229 24.52 1.58 2.16
CA LYS A 229 24.47 2.82 1.40
C LYS A 229 24.80 3.97 2.34
N VAL A 230 26.00 4.52 2.23
CA VAL A 230 26.55 5.55 3.12
C VAL A 230 26.40 6.92 2.47
N LEU A 231 25.72 7.86 3.12
CA LEU A 231 25.66 9.25 2.66
C LEU A 231 27.05 9.90 2.78
N ASP A 232 27.52 10.53 1.70
CA ASP A 232 28.83 11.20 1.72
C ASP A 232 28.83 12.37 2.71
N LYS A 233 29.93 12.53 3.43
CA LYS A 233 30.17 13.57 4.43
C LYS A 233 30.04 14.98 3.84
N VAL A 234 30.41 15.14 2.57
CA VAL A 234 30.28 16.42 1.83
C VAL A 234 28.81 16.80 1.59
N HIS A 235 27.90 15.84 1.65
CA HIS A 235 26.49 15.96 1.25
C HIS A 235 25.51 15.73 2.42
N ARG A 236 25.96 15.95 3.66
CA ARG A 236 25.15 15.78 4.88
C ARG A 236 23.93 16.69 4.94
N ASN A 237 23.93 17.79 4.22
CA ASN A 237 22.77 18.67 4.05
C ASN A 237 21.56 17.94 3.46
N TYR A 238 21.74 16.79 2.80
CA TYR A 238 20.65 15.95 2.30
C TYR A 238 20.25 14.80 3.24
N SER A 239 20.75 14.77 4.48
CA SER A 239 20.46 13.71 5.45
C SER A 239 18.96 13.55 5.73
N GLU A 240 18.21 14.65 5.76
CA GLU A 240 16.76 14.62 5.93
C GLU A 240 16.09 13.84 4.81
N SER A 241 16.33 14.22 3.55
CA SER A 241 15.78 13.52 2.38
C SER A 241 16.26 12.05 2.29
N PHE A 242 17.49 11.77 2.71
CA PHE A 242 18.01 10.41 2.81
C PHE A 242 17.19 9.54 3.77
N PHE A 243 16.88 10.09 4.95
CA PHE A 243 16.09 9.39 5.95
C PHE A 243 14.60 9.33 5.62
N GLU A 244 14.05 10.31 4.88
CA GLU A 244 12.69 10.23 4.33
C GLU A 244 12.55 9.03 3.39
N ALA A 245 13.51 8.83 2.46
CA ALA A 245 13.53 7.68 1.57
C ALA A 245 13.67 6.36 2.34
N ALA A 246 14.56 6.31 3.32
CA ALA A 246 14.72 5.15 4.20
C ALA A 246 13.42 4.83 4.95
N SER A 247 12.78 5.85 5.52
CA SER A 247 11.55 5.70 6.29
C SER A 247 10.38 5.25 5.42
N MET A 248 10.22 5.82 4.22
CA MET A 248 9.20 5.41 3.25
C MET A 248 9.33 3.92 2.96
N MET A 249 10.53 3.47 2.58
CA MET A 249 10.77 2.09 2.17
C MET A 249 10.70 1.09 3.34
N SER A 250 11.07 1.47 4.56
CA SER A 250 10.91 0.62 5.76
C SER A 250 9.46 0.35 6.16
N GLN A 251 8.52 1.20 5.72
CA GLN A 251 7.08 1.05 5.99
C GLN A 251 6.36 0.24 4.90
N LEU A 252 7.10 -0.34 3.95
CA LEU A 252 6.58 -1.09 2.82
C LEU A 252 7.02 -2.55 2.88
N SER A 253 6.11 -3.45 2.49
CA SER A 253 6.42 -4.86 2.30
C SER A 253 5.76 -5.31 1.00
N TYR A 254 6.59 -5.56 -0.02
CA TYR A 254 6.15 -6.04 -1.32
C TYR A 254 7.29 -6.82 -1.98
N LYS A 255 6.96 -7.93 -2.65
CA LYS A 255 7.94 -8.89 -3.20
C LYS A 255 8.94 -8.27 -4.20
N HIS A 256 8.52 -7.23 -4.94
CA HIS A 256 9.35 -6.51 -5.92
C HIS A 256 9.90 -5.18 -5.39
N LEU A 257 9.92 -4.95 -4.07
CA LEU A 257 10.64 -3.84 -3.44
C LEU A 257 11.81 -4.40 -2.63
N VAL A 258 12.94 -3.69 -2.66
CA VAL A 258 14.11 -4.04 -1.84
C VAL A 258 13.77 -3.87 -0.37
N LEU A 259 14.12 -4.86 0.45
CA LEU A 259 13.89 -4.78 1.88
C LEU A 259 14.92 -3.86 2.55
N ASN A 260 14.44 -2.88 3.31
CA ASN A 260 15.27 -2.06 4.19
C ASN A 260 15.27 -2.65 5.60
N TYR A 261 16.44 -3.10 6.07
CA TYR A 261 16.61 -3.61 7.42
C TYR A 261 16.60 -2.49 8.48
N GLY A 262 17.04 -1.29 8.10
CA GLY A 262 17.07 -0.15 9.00
C GLY A 262 18.17 0.84 8.67
N VAL A 263 18.43 1.72 9.62
CA VAL A 263 19.38 2.81 9.50
C VAL A 263 20.38 2.75 10.65
N CYS A 264 21.65 2.94 10.35
CA CYS A 264 22.71 3.17 11.33
C CYS A 264 23.19 4.61 11.23
N VAL A 265 23.26 5.30 12.37
CA VAL A 265 23.83 6.65 12.49
C VAL A 265 25.02 6.54 13.43
N CYS A 266 26.23 6.74 12.91
CA CYS A 266 27.47 6.63 13.67
C CYS A 266 28.29 7.91 13.52
N GLY A 267 28.30 8.74 14.56
CA GLY A 267 28.90 10.06 14.52
C GLY A 267 28.26 10.90 13.43
N GLU A 268 29.00 11.12 12.35
CA GLU A 268 28.56 11.93 11.21
C GLU A 268 28.27 11.12 9.94
N GLU A 269 28.21 9.79 10.04
CA GLU A 269 27.90 8.88 8.93
C GLU A 269 26.46 8.37 9.05
N ASN A 270 25.68 8.59 7.99
CA ASN A 270 24.31 8.11 7.86
C ASN A 270 24.30 6.93 6.89
N ILE A 271 23.94 5.75 7.39
CA ILE A 271 24.04 4.49 6.66
C ILE A 271 22.65 3.86 6.56
N LEU A 272 22.18 3.64 5.33
CA LEU A 272 21.00 2.84 5.05
C LEU A 272 21.44 1.39 4.82
N VAL A 273 20.83 0.45 5.55
CA VAL A 273 21.15 -0.98 5.50
C VAL A 273 20.03 -1.71 4.77
N GLN A 274 20.36 -2.28 3.62
CA GLN A 274 19.39 -2.89 2.70
C GLN A 274 19.75 -4.33 2.41
N GLU A 275 18.78 -5.06 1.85
CA GLU A 275 19.03 -6.35 1.23
C GLU A 275 20.11 -6.26 0.14
N TYR A 276 21.12 -7.15 0.24
CA TYR A 276 22.11 -7.30 -0.80
C TYR A 276 21.56 -8.11 -1.97
N VAL A 277 21.90 -7.69 -3.20
CA VAL A 277 21.44 -8.30 -4.45
C VAL A 277 22.63 -8.69 -5.32
N LYS A 278 22.73 -9.99 -5.62
CA LYS A 278 23.92 -10.59 -6.27
C LYS A 278 24.24 -10.02 -7.65
N PHE A 279 23.24 -9.85 -8.53
CA PHE A 279 23.48 -9.46 -9.93
C PHE A 279 23.58 -7.94 -10.12
N GLY A 280 23.36 -7.16 -9.06
CA GLY A 280 23.44 -5.70 -9.08
C GLY A 280 22.32 -5.05 -9.90
N SER A 281 22.62 -3.88 -10.47
CA SER A 281 21.65 -3.07 -11.19
C SER A 281 21.35 -3.58 -12.60
N LEU A 282 20.09 -3.44 -12.98
CA LEU A 282 19.55 -3.95 -14.24
C LEU A 282 20.20 -3.27 -15.46
N ASP A 283 20.52 -1.99 -15.39
CA ASP A 283 21.18 -1.26 -16.48
C ASP A 283 22.54 -1.90 -16.86
N THR A 284 23.34 -2.25 -15.85
CA THR A 284 24.65 -2.87 -16.02
C THR A 284 24.51 -4.31 -16.47
N TYR A 285 23.52 -5.03 -15.93
CA TYR A 285 23.23 -6.41 -16.32
C TYR A 285 22.82 -6.52 -17.79
N LEU A 286 21.90 -5.66 -18.25
CA LEU A 286 21.43 -5.62 -19.62
C LEU A 286 22.57 -5.33 -20.61
N LYS A 287 23.46 -4.38 -20.29
CA LYS A 287 24.62 -4.05 -21.13
C LYS A 287 25.59 -5.22 -21.29
N LYS A 288 25.81 -5.98 -20.21
CA LYS A 288 26.71 -7.15 -20.23
C LYS A 288 26.12 -8.34 -20.98
N ASN A 289 24.79 -8.48 -21.00
CA ASN A 289 24.10 -9.67 -21.49
C ASN A 289 23.17 -9.40 -22.70
N LYS A 290 23.45 -8.35 -23.49
CA LYS A 290 22.57 -7.92 -24.62
C LYS A 290 22.21 -9.05 -25.59
N SER A 291 23.12 -9.99 -25.83
CA SER A 291 22.91 -11.10 -26.79
C SER A 291 22.09 -12.26 -26.23
N VAL A 292 21.96 -12.40 -24.92
CA VAL A 292 21.30 -13.54 -24.25
C VAL A 292 19.85 -13.22 -23.90
N ILE A 293 19.55 -11.94 -23.66
CA ILE A 293 18.26 -11.48 -23.16
C ILE A 293 17.26 -11.27 -24.32
N ASN A 294 16.24 -12.12 -24.35
CA ASN A 294 15.15 -12.04 -25.32
C ASN A 294 14.05 -11.04 -24.88
N ILE A 295 13.02 -10.90 -25.73
CA ILE A 295 11.92 -9.96 -25.49
C ILE A 295 11.00 -10.39 -24.34
N LEU A 296 10.75 -11.69 -24.20
CA LEU A 296 9.89 -12.25 -23.14
C LEU A 296 10.49 -11.96 -21.75
N TRP A 297 11.81 -12.09 -21.61
CA TRP A 297 12.54 -11.74 -20.40
C TRP A 297 12.35 -10.26 -20.04
N LYS A 298 12.49 -9.36 -21.03
CA LYS A 298 12.32 -7.91 -20.85
C LYS A 298 10.89 -7.56 -20.45
N LEU A 299 9.91 -8.22 -21.07
CA LEU A 299 8.49 -8.08 -20.75
C LEU A 299 8.18 -8.50 -19.32
N GLU A 300 8.73 -9.61 -18.86
CA GLU A 300 8.53 -10.10 -17.50
C GLU A 300 9.12 -9.11 -16.48
N VAL A 301 10.32 -8.59 -16.73
CA VAL A 301 10.91 -7.53 -15.90
C VAL A 301 10.07 -6.25 -15.89
N ALA A 302 9.56 -5.81 -17.06
CA ALA A 302 8.69 -4.64 -17.17
C ALA A 302 7.38 -4.82 -16.38
N LYS A 303 6.80 -6.03 -16.44
CA LYS A 303 5.59 -6.40 -15.70
C LYS A 303 5.82 -6.38 -14.19
N GLN A 304 6.92 -6.95 -13.71
CA GLN A 304 7.29 -6.93 -12.29
C GLN A 304 7.52 -5.50 -11.78
N LEU A 305 8.16 -4.65 -12.59
CA LEU A 305 8.31 -3.23 -12.27
C LEU A 305 6.95 -2.53 -12.21
N ALA A 306 6.08 -2.73 -13.19
CA ALA A 306 4.75 -2.12 -13.22
C ALA A 306 3.90 -2.55 -12.00
N LEU A 307 4.04 -3.81 -11.56
CA LEU A 307 3.40 -4.33 -10.34
C LEU A 307 3.92 -3.64 -9.07
N ALA A 308 5.24 -3.44 -8.95
CA ALA A 308 5.84 -2.68 -7.84
C ALA A 308 5.33 -1.22 -7.82
N MET A 309 5.28 -0.59 -8.98
CA MET A 309 4.80 0.79 -9.11
C MET A 309 3.29 0.92 -8.85
N HIS A 310 2.49 -0.06 -9.26
CA HIS A 310 1.07 -0.11 -8.92
C HIS A 310 0.85 -0.20 -7.41
N PHE A 311 1.65 -1.00 -6.70
CA PHE A 311 1.60 -1.09 -5.25
C PHE A 311 1.90 0.25 -4.56
N LEU A 312 2.88 1.01 -5.07
CA LEU A 312 3.18 2.37 -4.59
C LEU A 312 2.03 3.35 -4.90
N GLU A 313 1.47 3.30 -6.11
CA GLU A 313 0.35 4.13 -6.55
C GLU A 313 -0.90 3.91 -5.69
N ASP A 314 -1.22 2.66 -5.34
CA ASP A 314 -2.39 2.36 -4.50
C ASP A 314 -2.23 2.89 -3.06
N LYS A 315 -0.99 2.94 -2.57
CA LYS A 315 -0.62 3.59 -1.30
C LYS A 315 -0.48 5.11 -1.40
N GLY A 316 -0.58 5.70 -2.60
CA GLY A 316 -0.42 7.13 -2.82
C GLY A 316 1.01 7.65 -2.62
N LEU A 317 2.00 6.77 -2.73
CA LEU A 317 3.43 7.09 -2.55
C LEU A 317 4.12 7.31 -3.90
N VAL A 318 5.01 8.31 -3.94
CA VAL A 318 5.82 8.63 -5.13
C VAL A 318 7.24 8.14 -4.91
N HIS A 319 7.77 7.33 -5.83
CA HIS A 319 9.16 6.90 -5.80
C HIS A 319 10.09 8.04 -6.25
N GLY A 320 9.80 8.69 -7.38
CA GLY A 320 10.49 9.89 -7.85
C GLY A 320 11.86 9.67 -8.49
N ASN A 321 12.37 8.43 -8.49
CA ASN A 321 13.67 8.08 -9.10
C ASN A 321 13.67 6.68 -9.73
N VAL A 322 12.68 6.37 -10.57
CA VAL A 322 12.59 5.06 -11.26
C VAL A 322 13.51 5.06 -12.48
N CYS A 323 14.53 4.18 -12.49
CA CYS A 323 15.45 3.95 -13.60
C CYS A 323 16.07 2.55 -13.50
N ALA A 324 16.64 1.98 -14.58
CA ALA A 324 17.19 0.63 -14.51
C ALA A 324 18.42 0.52 -13.58
N LYS A 325 19.09 1.63 -13.26
CA LYS A 325 20.12 1.68 -12.22
C LYS A 325 19.56 1.36 -10.81
N ASN A 326 18.32 1.75 -10.54
CA ASN A 326 17.64 1.51 -9.26
C ASN A 326 16.80 0.23 -9.25
N ILE A 327 16.79 -0.54 -10.35
CA ILE A 327 16.16 -1.86 -10.41
C ILE A 327 17.27 -2.89 -10.24
N LEU A 328 17.12 -3.78 -9.26
CA LEU A 328 18.11 -4.80 -8.94
C LEU A 328 17.63 -6.17 -9.40
N LEU A 329 18.49 -6.92 -10.08
CA LEU A 329 18.17 -8.27 -10.53
C LEU A 329 18.55 -9.29 -9.44
N ILE A 330 17.55 -10.03 -8.95
CA ILE A 330 17.68 -11.00 -7.87
C ILE A 330 17.94 -12.41 -8.42
N ARG A 331 17.17 -12.80 -9.43
CA ARG A 331 17.24 -14.11 -10.09
C ARG A 331 17.27 -13.93 -11.61
N GLU A 332 18.15 -14.68 -12.26
CA GLU A 332 18.18 -14.84 -13.72
C GLU A 332 17.14 -15.86 -14.19
N GLU A 333 16.78 -15.81 -15.48
CA GLU A 333 15.93 -16.85 -16.05
C GLU A 333 16.66 -18.20 -16.02
N ASP A 334 16.03 -19.21 -15.43
CA ASP A 334 16.48 -20.60 -15.52
C ASP A 334 15.47 -21.42 -16.32
N ARG A 335 15.78 -21.61 -17.60
CA ARG A 335 14.97 -22.37 -18.54
C ARG A 335 14.83 -23.85 -18.17
N LYS A 336 15.77 -24.42 -17.39
CA LYS A 336 15.71 -25.84 -16.99
C LYS A 336 14.67 -26.07 -15.90
N SER A 337 14.55 -25.13 -14.97
CA SER A 337 13.58 -25.20 -13.87
C SER A 337 12.30 -24.41 -14.15
N GLY A 338 12.23 -23.68 -15.27
CA GLY A 338 11.10 -22.81 -15.62
C GLY A 338 11.03 -21.53 -14.78
N ASN A 339 12.08 -21.18 -14.05
CA ASN A 339 12.09 -20.00 -13.19
C ASN A 339 12.32 -18.73 -14.00
N LEU A 340 11.34 -17.82 -13.94
CA LEU A 340 11.40 -16.50 -14.57
C LEU A 340 12.40 -15.56 -13.88
N PRO A 341 12.91 -14.53 -14.58
CA PRO A 341 13.73 -13.50 -13.93
C PRO A 341 12.97 -12.84 -12.78
N PHE A 342 13.68 -12.34 -11.78
CA PHE A 342 13.07 -11.66 -10.64
C PHE A 342 13.80 -10.37 -10.31
N ILE A 343 13.07 -9.26 -10.26
CA ILE A 343 13.61 -7.95 -9.91
C ILE A 343 13.03 -7.38 -8.62
N LYS A 344 13.79 -6.47 -8.00
CA LYS A 344 13.32 -5.60 -6.92
C LYS A 344 13.72 -4.15 -7.19
N LEU A 345 12.79 -3.22 -6.99
CA LEU A 345 13.03 -1.78 -7.04
C LEU A 345 13.67 -1.33 -5.72
N SER A 346 14.84 -0.69 -5.83
CA SER A 346 15.60 -0.12 -4.70
C SER A 346 14.96 1.16 -4.17
N ASP A 347 15.53 1.74 -3.10
CA ASP A 347 15.09 3.03 -2.58
C ASP A 347 15.36 4.17 -3.58
N PRO A 348 14.57 5.26 -3.55
CA PRO A 348 14.77 6.37 -4.47
C PRO A 348 16.03 7.21 -4.18
N GLY A 349 16.66 7.02 -3.01
CA GLY A 349 17.77 7.85 -2.54
C GLY A 349 17.33 9.27 -2.21
N ILE A 350 18.19 10.25 -2.48
CA ILE A 350 17.88 11.67 -2.27
C ILE A 350 16.80 12.12 -3.27
N SER A 351 15.74 12.72 -2.73
CA SER A 351 14.59 13.20 -3.49
C SER A 351 14.99 14.27 -4.50
N ILE A 352 14.40 14.20 -5.70
CA ILE A 352 14.59 15.23 -6.74
C ILE A 352 14.12 16.63 -6.30
N THR A 353 13.28 16.73 -5.28
CA THR A 353 12.77 18.00 -4.73
C THR A 353 13.86 18.85 -4.08
N VAL A 354 14.96 18.23 -3.64
CA VAL A 354 16.08 18.90 -2.96
C VAL A 354 17.37 18.89 -3.79
N LEU A 355 17.36 18.25 -4.96
CA LEU A 355 18.54 18.18 -5.81
C LEU A 355 18.82 19.53 -6.51
N PRO A 356 20.11 19.88 -6.68
CA PRO A 356 20.54 20.97 -7.56
C PRO A 356 20.03 20.81 -8.99
N ARG A 357 19.74 21.94 -9.66
CA ARG A 357 19.13 21.98 -11.00
C ARG A 357 20.01 21.30 -12.06
N ASP A 358 21.32 21.48 -12.00
CA ASP A 358 22.30 20.83 -12.87
C ASP A 358 22.19 19.30 -12.82
N ILE A 359 22.06 18.72 -11.62
CA ILE A 359 21.86 17.28 -11.43
C ILE A 359 20.50 16.82 -11.98
N LEU A 360 19.46 17.64 -11.83
CA LEU A 360 18.14 17.34 -12.43
C LEU A 360 18.21 17.28 -13.96
N LEU A 361 18.92 18.23 -14.59
CA LEU A 361 19.11 18.27 -16.03
C LEU A 361 19.93 17.08 -16.54
N GLU A 362 20.96 16.66 -15.80
CA GLU A 362 21.74 15.46 -16.14
C GLU A 362 20.88 14.19 -16.15
N ARG A 363 19.88 14.13 -15.26
CA ARG A 363 18.93 13.01 -15.14
C ARG A 363 17.80 13.04 -16.17
N ILE A 364 17.75 14.00 -17.09
CA ILE A 364 16.86 13.90 -18.26
C ILE A 364 17.31 12.70 -19.10
N PRO A 365 16.39 11.78 -19.50
CA PRO A 365 14.93 11.95 -19.51
C PRO A 365 14.12 11.20 -18.43
N TRP A 366 14.73 10.77 -17.32
CA TRP A 366 13.96 10.16 -16.22
C TRP A 366 13.22 11.18 -15.36
N VAL A 367 13.79 12.38 -15.19
CA VAL A 367 13.10 13.49 -14.52
C VAL A 367 12.13 14.12 -15.52
N PRO A 368 10.82 14.19 -15.20
CA PRO A 368 9.83 14.70 -16.12
C PRO A 368 9.88 16.24 -16.23
N PRO A 369 9.37 16.82 -17.33
CA PRO A 369 9.44 18.26 -17.60
C PRO A 369 8.89 19.13 -16.45
N GLU A 370 7.76 18.75 -15.86
CA GLU A 370 7.11 19.51 -14.80
C GLU A 370 7.98 19.60 -13.51
N CYS A 371 8.84 18.61 -13.26
CA CYS A 371 9.78 18.61 -12.16
C CYS A 371 11.07 19.39 -12.48
N ILE A 372 11.40 19.61 -13.75
CA ILE A 372 12.49 20.50 -14.17
C ILE A 372 12.07 21.97 -14.01
N GLU A 373 10.82 22.28 -14.34
CA GLU A 373 10.23 23.61 -14.14
C GLU A 373 10.08 23.92 -12.65
N ASN A 374 9.46 23.01 -11.89
CA ASN A 374 9.27 23.15 -10.45
C ASN A 374 9.37 21.79 -9.75
N PRO A 375 10.50 21.49 -9.07
CA PRO A 375 10.69 20.21 -8.38
C PRO A 375 9.60 19.88 -7.35
N LYS A 376 8.90 20.89 -6.80
CA LYS A 376 7.79 20.68 -5.84
C LYS A 376 6.54 20.06 -6.47
N GLN A 377 6.48 19.94 -7.80
CA GLN A 377 5.38 19.29 -8.52
C GLN A 377 5.49 17.75 -8.54
N LEU A 378 6.47 17.17 -7.83
CA LEU A 378 6.62 15.72 -7.65
C LEU A 378 5.27 15.05 -7.34
N SER A 379 4.82 14.13 -8.19
CA SER A 379 3.49 13.52 -8.08
C SER A 379 3.50 12.05 -8.54
N LEU A 380 2.37 11.35 -8.37
CA LEU A 380 2.21 9.98 -8.89
C LEU A 380 2.35 9.91 -10.42
N ALA A 381 2.23 11.04 -11.12
CA ALA A 381 2.46 11.13 -12.55
C ALA A 381 3.94 11.18 -12.91
N THR A 382 4.81 11.66 -12.02
CA THR A 382 6.27 11.65 -12.19
C THR A 382 6.77 10.22 -12.42
N ASP A 383 6.30 9.28 -11.59
CA ASP A 383 6.70 7.88 -11.68
C ASP A 383 6.25 7.20 -12.98
N LYS A 384 5.13 7.62 -13.57
CA LYS A 384 4.64 7.12 -14.87
C LYS A 384 5.59 7.52 -15.99
N TRP A 385 6.05 8.76 -15.98
CA TRP A 385 7.06 9.25 -16.92
C TRP A 385 8.38 8.49 -16.77
N SER A 386 8.91 8.42 -15.55
CA SER A 386 10.16 7.72 -15.27
C SER A 386 10.06 6.22 -15.62
N PHE A 387 8.90 5.60 -15.42
CA PHE A 387 8.62 4.24 -15.87
C PHE A 387 8.71 4.11 -17.40
N GLY A 388 8.10 5.01 -18.17
CA GLY A 388 8.20 5.04 -19.64
C GLY A 388 9.66 5.12 -20.12
N THR A 389 10.44 6.03 -19.55
CA THR A 389 11.88 6.14 -19.84
C THR A 389 12.65 4.87 -19.45
N THR A 390 12.31 4.26 -18.32
CA THR A 390 12.95 3.01 -17.86
C THR A 390 12.60 1.84 -18.77
N LEU A 391 11.37 1.79 -19.27
CA LEU A 391 10.92 0.77 -20.22
C LEU A 391 11.69 0.89 -21.54
N TRP A 392 11.93 2.11 -22.01
CA TRP A 392 12.82 2.37 -23.15
C TRP A 392 14.24 1.86 -22.89
N GLU A 393 14.81 2.15 -21.72
CA GLU A 393 16.15 1.69 -21.32
C GLU A 393 16.24 0.14 -21.31
N ILE A 394 15.21 -0.54 -20.80
CA ILE A 394 15.12 -2.02 -20.81
C ILE A 394 15.10 -2.55 -22.25
N CYS A 395 14.27 -1.98 -23.11
CA CYS A 395 14.16 -2.40 -24.51
C CYS A 395 15.46 -2.21 -25.29
N SER A 396 16.17 -1.11 -25.05
CA SER A 396 17.46 -0.78 -25.66
C SER A 396 18.65 -1.56 -25.07
N GLY A 397 18.41 -2.54 -24.19
CA GLY A 397 19.48 -3.35 -23.60
C GLY A 397 20.36 -2.57 -22.61
N GLY A 398 19.76 -1.62 -21.89
CA GLY A 398 20.42 -0.81 -20.87
C GLY A 398 21.07 0.48 -21.41
N ASP A 399 20.94 0.78 -22.71
CA ASP A 399 21.46 2.03 -23.25
C ASP A 399 20.70 3.23 -22.66
N LYS A 400 21.44 4.30 -22.38
CA LYS A 400 20.87 5.51 -21.79
C LYS A 400 20.23 6.37 -22.89
N PRO A 401 18.93 6.71 -22.78
CA PRO A 401 18.29 7.61 -23.74
C PRO A 401 18.96 8.98 -23.71
N LEU A 402 19.06 9.61 -24.89
CA LEU A 402 19.64 10.95 -25.07
C LEU A 402 21.08 11.09 -24.53
N SER A 403 21.84 9.99 -24.45
CA SER A 403 23.20 9.99 -23.88
C SER A 403 24.22 10.80 -24.66
N ALA A 404 23.97 11.04 -25.95
CA ALA A 404 24.82 11.89 -26.81
C ALA A 404 24.53 13.40 -26.65
N LEU A 405 23.49 13.79 -25.91
CA LEU A 405 23.10 15.19 -25.73
C LEU A 405 23.64 15.73 -24.40
N ASP A 406 24.10 16.98 -24.40
CA ASP A 406 24.42 17.73 -23.19
C ASP A 406 23.14 18.25 -22.49
N SER A 407 23.29 18.79 -21.29
CA SER A 407 22.16 19.27 -20.47
C SER A 407 21.33 20.35 -21.16
N SER A 408 21.95 21.21 -21.97
CA SER A 408 21.26 22.27 -22.72
C SER A 408 20.40 21.71 -23.85
N ARG A 409 20.93 20.77 -24.65
CA ARG A 409 20.15 20.11 -25.72
C ARG A 409 19.06 19.19 -25.17
N LYS A 410 19.29 18.57 -24.02
CA LYS A 410 18.26 17.81 -23.28
C LYS A 410 17.10 18.70 -22.85
N LEU A 411 17.38 19.95 -22.43
CA LEU A 411 16.33 20.91 -22.11
C LEU A 411 15.56 21.34 -23.36
N GLN A 412 16.27 21.66 -24.46
CA GLN A 412 15.63 21.97 -25.75
C GLN A 412 14.72 20.84 -26.23
N PHE A 413 15.13 19.58 -26.05
CA PHE A 413 14.31 18.42 -26.37
C PHE A 413 12.95 18.42 -25.65
N TYR A 414 12.91 18.86 -24.38
CA TYR A 414 11.65 19.05 -23.63
C TYR A 414 10.87 20.29 -24.07
N GLU A 415 11.53 21.41 -24.34
CA GLU A 415 10.89 22.65 -24.80
C GLU A 415 10.16 22.45 -26.14
N ASP A 416 10.77 21.68 -27.04
CA ASP A 416 10.21 21.32 -28.34
C ASP A 416 9.16 20.18 -28.25
N LYS A 417 8.94 19.63 -27.05
CA LYS A 417 8.03 18.51 -26.77
C LYS A 417 8.27 17.26 -27.61
N HIS A 418 9.54 16.95 -27.86
CA HIS A 418 9.91 15.75 -28.61
C HIS A 418 9.64 14.47 -27.80
N GLN A 419 9.34 13.37 -28.51
CA GLN A 419 9.22 12.03 -27.93
C GLN A 419 10.54 11.25 -28.10
N LEU A 420 10.78 10.28 -27.22
CA LEU A 420 11.95 9.41 -27.36
C LEU A 420 11.91 8.65 -28.70
N PRO A 421 13.07 8.34 -29.31
CA PRO A 421 13.09 7.53 -30.51
C PRO A 421 12.43 6.18 -30.24
N ALA A 422 11.63 5.67 -31.18
CA ALA A 422 10.95 4.40 -31.00
C ALA A 422 12.00 3.30 -30.71
N PRO A 423 11.81 2.46 -29.66
CA PRO A 423 12.66 1.31 -29.46
C PRO A 423 12.51 0.33 -30.63
N ASN A 424 13.42 -0.63 -30.74
CA ASN A 424 13.35 -1.70 -31.75
C ASN A 424 12.01 -2.46 -31.74
N TRP A 425 11.29 -2.41 -30.61
CA TRP A 425 9.98 -3.02 -30.46
C TRP A 425 8.86 -1.96 -30.52
N THR A 426 8.25 -1.83 -31.70
CA THR A 426 7.30 -0.76 -32.01
C THR A 426 5.99 -0.83 -31.22
N GLU A 427 5.56 -2.01 -30.82
CA GLU A 427 4.32 -2.25 -30.09
C GLU A 427 4.37 -1.63 -28.70
N LEU A 428 5.56 -1.58 -28.10
CA LEU A 428 5.78 -0.94 -26.79
C LEU A 428 5.99 0.57 -26.91
N ALA A 429 6.30 1.09 -28.10
CA ALA A 429 6.51 2.51 -28.33
C ALA A 429 5.27 3.33 -27.94
N ASN A 430 4.07 2.83 -28.24
CA ASN A 430 2.82 3.48 -27.84
C ASN A 430 2.67 3.56 -26.32
N LEU A 431 3.00 2.48 -25.60
CA LEU A 431 2.95 2.47 -24.14
C LEU A 431 3.97 3.45 -23.53
N ILE A 432 5.19 3.47 -24.05
CA ILE A 432 6.24 4.41 -23.63
C ILE A 432 5.78 5.85 -23.86
N ASN A 433 5.27 6.17 -25.05
CA ASN A 433 4.80 7.52 -25.39
C ASN A 433 3.61 7.95 -24.51
N ASN A 434 2.67 7.05 -24.22
CA ASN A 434 1.55 7.34 -23.31
C ASN A 434 2.04 7.60 -21.87
N CYS A 435 3.06 6.86 -21.41
CA CYS A 435 3.69 7.09 -20.11
C CYS A 435 4.43 8.43 -20.07
N MET A 436 5.03 8.83 -21.20
CA MET A 436 5.80 10.06 -21.39
C MET A 436 4.97 11.19 -22.02
N ASP A 437 3.68 11.27 -21.68
CA ASP A 437 2.86 12.43 -22.05
C ASP A 437 3.35 13.67 -21.29
N TYR A 438 3.55 14.78 -22.01
CA TYR A 438 4.00 16.06 -21.43
C TYR A 438 2.95 16.64 -20.49
N GLU A 439 1.68 16.24 -20.63
CA GLU A 439 0.61 16.58 -19.69
C GLU A 439 0.47 15.46 -18.63
N PRO A 440 0.86 15.70 -17.36
CA PRO A 440 0.85 14.67 -16.32
C PRO A 440 -0.51 14.00 -16.09
N ASP A 441 -1.60 14.74 -16.29
CA ASP A 441 -2.96 14.23 -16.10
C ASP A 441 -3.38 13.18 -17.14
N PHE A 442 -2.71 13.09 -18.30
CA PHE A 442 -3.02 12.12 -19.36
C PHE A 442 -2.22 10.81 -19.26
N ARG A 443 -1.22 10.74 -18.38
CA ARG A 443 -0.41 9.53 -18.20
C ARG A 443 -1.26 8.39 -17.60
N PRO A 444 -1.18 7.16 -18.12
CA PRO A 444 -2.03 6.05 -17.71
C PRO A 444 -1.74 5.59 -16.27
N SER A 445 -2.76 5.10 -15.56
CA SER A 445 -2.54 4.45 -14.25
C SER A 445 -1.68 3.18 -14.38
N PHE A 446 -0.99 2.77 -13.32
CA PHE A 446 -0.20 1.53 -13.39
C PHE A 446 -1.08 0.30 -13.60
N ARG A 447 -2.35 0.34 -13.18
CA ARG A 447 -3.33 -0.71 -13.51
C ARG A 447 -3.57 -0.81 -15.02
N ALA A 448 -3.69 0.32 -15.73
CA ALA A 448 -3.79 0.34 -17.19
C ALA A 448 -2.49 -0.11 -17.86
N ILE A 449 -1.33 0.33 -17.36
CA ILE A 449 0.00 -0.11 -17.84
C ILE A 449 0.15 -1.63 -17.73
N ILE A 450 -0.19 -2.23 -16.58
CA ILE A 450 -0.11 -3.70 -16.38
C ILE A 450 -0.99 -4.44 -17.38
N ARG A 451 -2.21 -3.95 -17.61
CA ARG A 451 -3.12 -4.53 -18.60
C ARG A 451 -2.53 -4.46 -20.00
N ASP A 452 -2.04 -3.29 -20.39
CA ASP A 452 -1.51 -3.08 -21.73
C ASP A 452 -0.23 -3.91 -21.94
N LEU A 453 0.63 -4.05 -20.91
CA LEU A 453 1.76 -5.00 -20.92
C LEU A 453 1.30 -6.45 -21.06
N ASN A 454 0.28 -6.89 -20.31
CA ASN A 454 -0.25 -8.25 -20.41
C ASN A 454 -0.81 -8.55 -21.80
N SER A 455 -1.37 -7.55 -22.51
CA SER A 455 -1.86 -7.74 -23.88
C SER A 455 -0.76 -8.00 -24.92
N LEU A 456 0.51 -7.75 -24.56
CA LEU A 456 1.67 -8.04 -25.40
C LEU A 456 2.18 -9.49 -25.25
N PHE A 457 1.70 -10.23 -24.24
CA PHE A 457 1.94 -11.66 -24.11
C PHE A 457 0.94 -12.40 -25.03
N THR A 458 1.22 -12.43 -26.33
CA THR A 458 0.41 -13.21 -27.30
C THR A 458 1.09 -14.53 -27.67
N PRO A 459 0.33 -15.57 -28.05
CA PRO A 459 0.89 -16.84 -28.54
C PRO A 459 1.81 -16.66 -29.76
N ASP A 460 1.61 -15.60 -30.56
CA ASP A 460 2.44 -15.30 -31.73
C ASP A 460 3.90 -14.94 -31.33
N TYR A 461 4.12 -14.37 -30.15
CA TYR A 461 5.46 -14.14 -29.61
C TYR A 461 6.08 -15.42 -29.02
N GLU A 462 5.28 -16.39 -28.61
CA GLU A 462 5.73 -17.74 -28.26
C GLU A 462 6.13 -18.52 -29.54
N LEU A 463 5.34 -18.40 -30.61
CA LEU A 463 5.57 -19.02 -31.93
C LEU A 463 6.80 -18.46 -32.67
N LEU A 464 7.08 -17.16 -32.57
CA LEU A 464 8.32 -16.56 -33.13
C LEU A 464 9.60 -17.09 -32.46
N THR A 465 9.49 -17.80 -31.33
CA THR A 465 10.59 -18.49 -30.66
C THR A 465 10.63 -20.00 -30.94
N GLU A 466 9.64 -20.56 -31.66
CA GLU A 466 9.62 -21.98 -32.03
C GLU A 466 10.73 -22.38 -33.01
N SER A 467 11.35 -21.42 -33.72
CA SER A 467 12.53 -21.73 -34.53
C SER A 467 13.75 -22.17 -33.70
N ASP A 468 13.72 -21.98 -32.37
CA ASP A 468 14.79 -22.33 -31.44
C ASP A 468 14.40 -23.41 -30.40
N MET A 469 13.23 -24.06 -30.48
CA MET A 469 12.81 -25.08 -29.49
C MET A 469 12.15 -26.33 -30.09
N LEU A 470 12.59 -27.51 -29.61
CA LEU A 470 12.00 -28.83 -29.85
C LEU A 470 10.63 -28.98 -29.15
N PRO A 471 9.74 -29.87 -29.64
CA PRO A 471 8.35 -29.95 -29.23
C PRO A 471 8.21 -30.72 -27.92
N ASN A 472 8.04 -30.04 -26.78
CA ASN A 472 7.39 -30.61 -25.58
C ASN A 472 7.11 -29.59 -24.45
N MET A 473 6.95 -28.30 -24.75
CA MET A 473 6.51 -27.34 -23.74
C MET A 473 5.11 -26.82 -24.07
N ARG A 474 4.09 -27.46 -23.49
CA ARG A 474 2.82 -26.77 -23.28
C ARG A 474 3.10 -25.73 -22.19
N ILE A 475 3.28 -24.48 -22.59
CA ILE A 475 3.31 -23.31 -21.72
C ILE A 475 1.88 -23.16 -21.17
N GLY A 476 1.56 -23.94 -20.15
CA GLY A 476 0.34 -23.81 -19.38
C GLY A 476 0.42 -22.51 -18.59
N ALA A 477 -0.49 -21.59 -18.91
CA ALA A 477 -1.00 -20.52 -18.05
C ALA A 477 -0.08 -20.03 -16.91
N LEU A 478 0.44 -18.81 -17.09
CA LEU A 478 0.77 -17.83 -16.04
C LEU A 478 0.16 -18.15 -14.65
N GLY A 479 0.91 -18.92 -13.87
CA GLY A 479 0.62 -19.33 -12.50
C GLY A 479 1.80 -20.17 -12.00
N PHE A 480 2.27 -19.93 -10.79
CA PHE A 480 3.36 -20.69 -10.19
C PHE A 480 2.98 -22.17 -10.08
N SER A 481 3.44 -23.03 -11.00
CA SER A 481 3.28 -24.48 -10.82
C SER A 481 4.34 -25.31 -11.55
N GLY A 482 5.59 -25.19 -11.09
CA GLY A 482 6.71 -25.96 -11.63
C GLY A 482 7.63 -26.52 -10.56
N ALA A 483 7.13 -26.87 -9.38
CA ALA A 483 7.86 -27.64 -8.34
C ALA A 483 7.02 -28.06 -7.11
N PHE A 484 5.78 -27.56 -6.94
CA PHE A 484 5.02 -27.72 -5.69
C PHE A 484 3.57 -28.21 -5.86
N GLU A 485 3.21 -28.72 -7.04
CA GLU A 485 1.91 -29.34 -7.27
C GLU A 485 1.73 -30.55 -6.33
N GLY A 486 0.82 -30.41 -5.36
CA GLY A 486 0.48 -31.44 -4.38
C GLY A 486 0.82 -31.12 -2.92
N ARG A 487 1.39 -29.95 -2.60
CA ARG A 487 1.62 -29.54 -1.20
C ARG A 487 0.56 -28.57 -0.71
N ASP A 488 0.08 -28.80 0.51
CA ASP A 488 -0.79 -27.86 1.22
C ASP A 488 -0.12 -26.48 1.27
N PRO A 489 -0.69 -25.42 0.65
CA PRO A 489 -0.06 -24.09 0.59
C PRO A 489 0.12 -23.45 1.98
N THR A 490 -0.51 -24.02 3.00
CA THR A 490 -0.37 -23.59 4.40
C THR A 490 0.73 -24.33 5.15
N GLN A 491 1.47 -25.24 4.51
CA GLN A 491 2.62 -25.91 5.10
C GLN A 491 3.94 -25.28 4.64
N PHE A 492 4.65 -24.71 5.61
CA PHE A 492 5.95 -24.07 5.43
C PHE A 492 7.05 -25.01 5.90
N GLU A 493 8.15 -25.10 5.14
CA GLU A 493 9.31 -25.88 5.55
C GLU A 493 10.36 -25.02 6.27
N GLU A 494 10.81 -25.48 7.43
CA GLU A 494 11.77 -24.77 8.28
C GLU A 494 13.04 -24.36 7.53
N ARG A 495 13.59 -25.25 6.70
CA ARG A 495 14.84 -25.00 5.94
C ARG A 495 14.75 -23.78 5.01
N HIS A 496 13.55 -23.41 4.62
CA HIS A 496 13.25 -22.28 3.74
C HIS A 496 12.91 -21.01 4.53
N LEU A 497 12.68 -21.08 5.84
CA LEU A 497 12.51 -19.90 6.69
C LEU A 497 13.88 -19.33 7.07
N LYS A 498 14.20 -18.15 6.53
CA LYS A 498 15.42 -17.39 6.85
C LYS A 498 15.07 -16.28 7.84
N PHE A 499 15.68 -16.30 9.02
CA PHE A 499 15.54 -15.24 10.02
C PHE A 499 16.06 -13.90 9.47
N LEU A 500 15.32 -12.82 9.71
CA LEU A 500 15.70 -11.45 9.32
C LEU A 500 15.76 -10.48 10.49
N GLN A 501 14.77 -10.52 11.40
CA GLN A 501 14.70 -9.62 12.55
C GLN A 501 13.86 -10.19 13.69
N GLN A 502 14.20 -9.91 14.94
CA GLN A 502 13.30 -10.16 16.06
C GLN A 502 12.24 -9.04 16.18
N LEU A 503 10.95 -9.41 16.14
CA LEU A 503 9.83 -8.45 16.22
C LEU A 503 9.31 -8.27 17.65
N GLY A 504 9.29 -9.36 18.43
CA GLY A 504 8.81 -9.33 19.81
C GLY A 504 9.20 -10.57 20.58
N LYS A 505 9.28 -10.42 21.90
CA LYS A 505 9.60 -11.50 22.84
C LYS A 505 8.81 -11.30 24.13
N GLY A 506 8.04 -12.31 24.50
CA GLY A 506 7.32 -12.38 25.77
C GLY A 506 7.36 -13.78 26.34
N ASN A 507 6.69 -13.99 27.47
CA ASN A 507 6.72 -15.28 28.17
C ASN A 507 5.98 -16.41 27.41
N PHE A 508 5.05 -16.04 26.53
CA PHE A 508 4.32 -16.99 25.67
C PHE A 508 5.07 -17.39 24.40
N GLY A 509 6.23 -16.77 24.12
CA GLY A 509 7.01 -17.05 22.92
C GLY A 509 7.62 -15.79 22.29
N SER A 510 8.25 -15.99 21.15
CA SER A 510 8.83 -14.93 20.35
C SER A 510 8.17 -14.86 18.98
N VAL A 511 8.21 -13.66 18.40
CA VAL A 511 7.78 -13.39 17.04
C VAL A 511 8.99 -12.87 16.28
N GLU A 512 9.29 -13.50 15.16
CA GLU A 512 10.42 -13.20 14.29
C GLU A 512 9.92 -12.80 12.91
N MET A 513 10.56 -11.82 12.29
CA MET A 513 10.44 -11.53 10.88
C MET A 513 11.35 -12.50 10.13
N CYS A 514 10.77 -13.28 9.25
CA CYS A 514 11.49 -14.23 8.42
C CYS A 514 11.17 -14.03 6.94
N ARG A 515 12.05 -14.50 6.06
CA ARG A 515 11.76 -14.72 4.65
C ARG A 515 11.50 -16.19 4.42
N TYR A 516 10.35 -16.53 3.85
CA TYR A 516 10.11 -17.89 3.37
C TYR A 516 10.59 -18.01 1.93
N ASP A 517 11.74 -18.66 1.73
CA ASP A 517 12.49 -18.67 0.47
C ASP A 517 12.82 -20.10 -0.02
N PRO A 518 11.84 -20.80 -0.63
CA PRO A 518 12.04 -22.16 -1.14
C PRO A 518 13.14 -22.28 -2.19
N LEU A 519 13.30 -21.24 -3.01
CA LEU A 519 14.26 -21.19 -4.11
C LEU A 519 15.67 -20.77 -3.67
N GLN A 520 15.83 -20.32 -2.42
CA GLN A 520 17.11 -19.89 -1.83
C GLN A 520 17.81 -18.79 -2.65
N ASP A 521 17.03 -17.94 -3.27
CA ASP A 521 17.48 -16.88 -4.17
C ASP A 521 17.08 -15.49 -3.68
N ASN A 522 16.59 -15.37 -2.45
CA ASN A 522 16.12 -14.13 -1.82
C ASN A 522 14.83 -13.54 -2.43
N THR A 523 14.08 -14.30 -3.24
CA THR A 523 12.79 -13.87 -3.82
C THR A 523 11.58 -14.21 -2.95
N GLY A 524 11.80 -15.02 -1.90
CA GLY A 524 10.80 -15.41 -0.93
C GLY A 524 10.02 -14.28 -0.25
N GLU A 525 8.82 -14.59 0.23
CA GLU A 525 7.94 -13.64 0.90
C GLU A 525 8.39 -13.39 2.35
N VAL A 526 8.25 -12.14 2.82
CA VAL A 526 8.44 -11.80 4.23
C VAL A 526 7.19 -12.17 5.04
N VAL A 527 7.41 -12.87 6.15
CA VAL A 527 6.37 -13.40 7.04
C VAL A 527 6.73 -13.15 8.51
N ALA A 528 5.71 -13.10 9.37
CA ALA A 528 5.90 -13.12 10.81
C ALA A 528 5.79 -14.56 11.32
N VAL A 529 6.76 -15.02 12.09
CA VAL A 529 6.87 -16.39 12.60
C VAL A 529 6.79 -16.34 14.12
N LYS A 530 5.71 -16.87 14.68
CA LYS A 530 5.55 -17.04 16.14
C LYS A 530 6.04 -18.44 16.55
N LYS A 531 6.85 -18.52 17.59
CA LYS A 531 7.36 -19.77 18.15
C LYS A 531 7.34 -19.75 19.68
N LEU A 532 7.16 -20.93 20.28
CA LEU A 532 7.22 -21.11 21.74
C LEU A 532 8.68 -21.08 22.23
N GLN A 533 8.90 -20.49 23.41
CA GLN A 533 10.20 -20.53 24.10
C GLN A 533 10.37 -21.77 24.99
N HIS A 534 9.30 -22.20 25.65
CA HIS A 534 9.32 -23.38 26.52
C HIS A 534 8.17 -24.30 26.16
N SER A 535 8.49 -25.51 25.69
CA SER A 535 7.50 -26.50 25.25
C SER A 535 7.20 -27.50 26.37
N THR A 536 6.32 -27.14 27.32
CA THR A 536 5.55 -28.18 28.02
C THR A 536 4.49 -28.70 27.06
N GLU A 537 3.98 -29.93 27.26
CA GLU A 537 2.87 -30.44 26.45
C GLU A 537 1.62 -29.54 26.54
N GLU A 538 1.43 -28.87 27.67
CA GLU A 538 0.34 -27.92 27.87
C GLU A 538 0.50 -26.67 27.02
N HIS A 539 1.69 -26.05 27.01
CA HIS A 539 1.97 -24.90 26.14
C HIS A 539 1.84 -25.27 24.66
N LEU A 540 2.23 -26.49 24.27
CA LEU A 540 2.05 -26.97 22.90
C LEU A 540 0.56 -27.07 22.54
N ARG A 541 -0.27 -27.66 23.40
CA ARG A 541 -1.74 -27.75 23.18
C ARG A 541 -2.40 -26.38 23.09
N ASP A 542 -1.98 -25.43 23.91
CA ASP A 542 -2.52 -24.07 23.88
C ASP A 542 -2.06 -23.32 22.61
N PHE A 543 -0.85 -23.56 22.12
CA PHE A 543 -0.36 -23.01 20.85
C PHE A 543 -1.02 -23.65 19.62
N GLU A 544 -1.25 -24.96 19.61
CA GLU A 544 -2.06 -25.63 18.58
C GLU A 544 -3.48 -25.06 18.54
N ARG A 545 -4.07 -24.78 19.70
CA ARG A 545 -5.37 -24.11 19.79
C ARG A 545 -5.32 -22.69 19.23
N GLU A 546 -4.28 -21.92 19.56
CA GLU A 546 -4.08 -20.58 18.98
C GLU A 546 -4.06 -20.62 17.45
N ILE A 547 -3.33 -21.59 16.88
CA ILE A 547 -3.23 -21.82 15.44
C ILE A 547 -4.60 -22.14 14.83
N GLU A 548 -5.34 -23.09 15.40
CA GLU A 548 -6.65 -23.49 14.89
C GLU A 548 -7.67 -22.36 14.99
N ILE A 549 -7.62 -21.55 16.05
CA ILE A 549 -8.42 -20.34 16.17
C ILE A 549 -8.06 -19.41 15.02
N LEU A 550 -6.81 -18.98 14.89
CA LEU A 550 -6.42 -17.99 13.87
C LEU A 550 -6.69 -18.46 12.44
N LYS A 551 -6.47 -19.75 12.15
CA LYS A 551 -6.77 -20.39 10.86
C LYS A 551 -8.25 -20.30 10.48
N SER A 552 -9.16 -20.32 11.46
CA SER A 552 -10.61 -20.22 11.23
C SER A 552 -11.13 -18.78 11.06
N LEU A 553 -10.29 -17.78 11.28
CA LEU A 553 -10.66 -16.37 11.25
C LEU A 553 -10.32 -15.72 9.90
N GLN A 554 -11.31 -15.06 9.31
CA GLN A 554 -11.12 -14.27 8.10
C GLN A 554 -11.86 -12.94 8.25
N HIS A 555 -11.11 -11.89 8.57
CA HIS A 555 -11.66 -10.56 8.73
C HIS A 555 -10.60 -9.50 8.43
N ASP A 556 -11.05 -8.36 7.91
CA ASP A 556 -10.23 -7.23 7.49
C ASP A 556 -9.45 -6.55 8.63
N ASN A 557 -9.92 -6.73 9.87
CA ASN A 557 -9.32 -6.22 11.12
C ASN A 557 -8.77 -7.34 12.01
N ILE A 558 -8.39 -8.48 11.44
CA ILE A 558 -7.71 -9.59 12.14
C ILE A 558 -6.46 -9.98 11.33
N VAL A 559 -5.35 -10.26 12.02
CA VAL A 559 -4.10 -10.70 11.39
C VAL A 559 -4.35 -11.99 10.59
N LYS A 560 -3.89 -12.04 9.35
CA LYS A 560 -4.06 -13.19 8.47
C LYS A 560 -3.13 -14.34 8.85
N TYR A 561 -3.73 -15.50 9.08
CA TYR A 561 -3.04 -16.79 9.05
C TYR A 561 -2.47 -17.05 7.65
N LYS A 562 -1.23 -17.53 7.59
CA LYS A 562 -0.62 -18.02 6.35
C LYS A 562 -0.36 -19.51 6.37
N GLY A 563 0.07 -20.03 7.51
CA GLY A 563 0.46 -21.42 7.59
C GLY A 563 1.09 -21.83 8.90
N VAL A 564 1.59 -23.06 8.91
CA VAL A 564 2.38 -23.63 10.00
C VAL A 564 3.66 -24.23 9.46
N CYS A 565 4.67 -24.29 10.31
CA CYS A 565 5.92 -24.97 10.03
C CYS A 565 6.22 -25.97 11.15
N TYR A 566 6.58 -27.20 10.77
CA TYR A 566 7.04 -28.25 11.68
C TYR A 566 8.53 -28.47 11.50
N SER A 567 9.28 -28.48 12.60
CA SER A 567 10.67 -28.97 12.62
C SER A 567 10.74 -30.50 12.65
N ALA A 568 11.93 -31.06 12.35
CA ALA A 568 12.20 -32.49 12.42
C ALA A 568 11.71 -33.08 13.76
N GLY A 569 10.81 -34.07 13.69
CA GLY A 569 10.19 -34.71 14.86
C GLY A 569 8.88 -34.08 15.37
N ARG A 570 8.27 -33.12 14.65
CA ARG A 570 7.01 -32.41 15.02
C ARG A 570 7.03 -31.66 16.37
N ARG A 571 8.19 -31.55 17.03
CA ARG A 571 8.31 -30.96 18.38
C ARG A 571 8.43 -29.44 18.41
N ASN A 572 8.81 -28.80 17.30
CA ASN A 572 8.88 -27.34 17.20
C ASN A 572 7.87 -26.83 16.16
N LEU A 573 6.62 -26.67 16.58
CA LEU A 573 5.56 -26.03 15.81
C LEU A 573 5.79 -24.52 15.76
N ARG A 574 5.61 -23.93 14.58
CA ARG A 574 5.67 -22.48 14.36
C ARG A 574 4.43 -22.02 13.62
N LEU A 575 3.89 -20.87 14.03
CA LEU A 575 2.76 -20.21 13.37
C LEU A 575 3.29 -19.15 12.40
N ILE A 576 2.86 -19.20 11.14
CA ILE A 576 3.23 -18.27 10.09
C ILE A 576 2.06 -17.32 9.81
N MET A 577 2.32 -16.01 9.88
CA MET A 577 1.34 -14.94 9.72
C MET A 577 1.83 -13.90 8.70
N GLU A 578 0.93 -13.05 8.24
CA GLU A 578 1.32 -11.85 7.50
C GLU A 578 2.22 -10.94 8.35
N TYR A 579 3.23 -10.34 7.72
CA TYR A 579 4.08 -9.33 8.35
C TYR A 579 3.47 -7.94 8.18
N LEU A 580 3.35 -7.18 9.27
CA LEU A 580 2.78 -5.83 9.28
C LEU A 580 3.88 -4.81 9.67
N PRO A 581 4.37 -3.98 8.71
CA PRO A 581 5.60 -3.21 8.87
C PRO A 581 5.53 -2.07 9.88
N TYR A 582 4.31 -1.59 10.21
CA TYR A 582 4.14 -0.52 11.20
C TYR A 582 4.15 -1.03 12.64
N GLY A 583 4.18 -2.36 12.84
CA GLY A 583 4.25 -2.97 14.16
C GLY A 583 2.98 -2.76 14.99
N SER A 584 3.15 -2.72 16.32
CA SER A 584 2.04 -2.56 17.26
C SER A 584 1.48 -1.14 17.27
N LEU A 585 0.17 -1.00 17.48
CA LEU A 585 -0.50 0.27 17.62
C LEU A 585 0.05 1.04 18.82
N ARG A 586 0.45 0.33 19.89
CA ARG A 586 1.15 0.94 21.03
C ARG A 586 2.39 1.72 20.60
N ASP A 587 3.28 1.10 19.84
CA ASP A 587 4.51 1.75 19.37
C ASP A 587 4.22 2.82 18.31
N TYR A 588 3.23 2.57 17.46
CA TYR A 588 2.78 3.50 16.43
C TYR A 588 2.23 4.81 17.04
N LEU A 589 1.37 4.73 18.06
CA LEU A 589 0.82 5.90 18.75
C LEU A 589 1.93 6.78 19.34
N GLN A 590 2.95 6.18 19.96
CA GLN A 590 4.08 6.91 20.54
C GLN A 590 4.93 7.61 19.46
N LYS A 591 5.10 6.99 18.29
CA LYS A 591 5.89 7.51 17.16
C LYS A 591 5.13 8.48 16.25
N HIS A 592 3.82 8.60 16.39
CA HIS A 592 2.99 9.41 15.48
C HIS A 592 2.02 10.34 16.21
N LYS A 593 2.21 10.57 17.52
CA LYS A 593 1.33 11.38 18.37
C LYS A 593 0.93 12.71 17.74
N GLU A 594 1.88 13.44 17.15
CA GLU A 594 1.63 14.77 16.56
C GLU A 594 0.75 14.73 15.29
N ARG A 595 0.63 13.58 14.62
CA ARG A 595 -0.12 13.42 13.36
C ARG A 595 -1.49 12.80 13.53
N LEU A 596 -1.76 12.24 14.71
CA LEU A 596 -2.95 11.46 14.98
C LEU A 596 -3.99 12.35 15.64
N ASP A 597 -4.96 12.79 14.85
CA ASP A 597 -6.14 13.50 15.34
C ASP A 597 -7.17 12.53 15.97
N HIS A 598 -8.18 13.09 16.64
CA HIS A 598 -9.23 12.28 17.25
C HIS A 598 -10.00 11.45 16.23
N LYS A 599 -10.21 11.94 15.00
CA LYS A 599 -10.89 11.17 13.95
C LYS A 599 -10.14 9.89 13.62
N LYS A 600 -8.81 9.95 13.61
CA LYS A 600 -7.94 8.81 13.37
C LYS A 600 -7.97 7.80 14.52
N LEU A 601 -7.93 8.29 15.77
CA LEU A 601 -8.09 7.42 16.94
C LEU A 601 -9.44 6.68 16.92
N LEU A 602 -10.51 7.39 16.56
CA LEU A 602 -11.86 6.81 16.43
C LEU A 602 -11.98 5.85 15.24
N LEU A 603 -11.27 6.09 14.14
CA LEU A 603 -11.16 5.13 13.05
C LEU A 603 -10.56 3.79 13.54
N TYR A 604 -9.47 3.85 14.30
CA TYR A 604 -8.87 2.64 14.89
C TYR A 604 -9.80 1.97 15.89
N ALA A 605 -10.45 2.73 16.77
CA ALA A 605 -11.43 2.21 17.72
C ALA A 605 -12.59 1.48 17.01
N SER A 606 -13.16 2.08 15.96
CA SER A 606 -14.23 1.47 15.15
C SER A 606 -13.79 0.16 14.49
N GLN A 607 -12.57 0.12 13.95
CA GLN A 607 -11.99 -1.08 13.34
C GLN A 607 -11.76 -2.21 14.35
N ILE A 608 -11.30 -1.86 15.56
CA ILE A 608 -11.15 -2.81 16.68
C ILE A 608 -12.53 -3.35 17.07
N CYS A 609 -13.56 -2.50 17.19
CA CYS A 609 -14.93 -2.95 17.47
C CYS A 609 -15.44 -3.93 16.40
N LYS A 610 -15.24 -3.64 15.11
CA LYS A 610 -15.67 -4.52 14.00
C LYS A 610 -14.98 -5.88 14.05
N GLY A 611 -13.67 -5.90 14.32
CA GLY A 611 -12.93 -7.16 14.51
C GLY A 611 -13.41 -7.96 15.73
N MET A 612 -13.67 -7.30 16.85
CA MET A 612 -14.17 -7.95 18.07
C MET A 612 -15.63 -8.40 17.96
N GLU A 613 -16.48 -7.67 17.22
CA GLU A 613 -17.82 -8.10 16.87
C GLU A 613 -17.76 -9.41 16.08
N TYR A 614 -16.91 -9.48 15.06
CA TYR A 614 -16.68 -10.70 14.30
C TYR A 614 -16.23 -11.86 15.21
N LEU A 615 -15.27 -11.67 16.11
CA LEU A 615 -14.86 -12.69 17.09
C LEU A 615 -16.03 -13.16 17.96
N GLY A 616 -16.85 -12.23 18.45
CA GLY A 616 -18.05 -12.53 19.24
C GLY A 616 -19.05 -13.39 18.47
N THR A 617 -19.28 -13.11 17.17
CA THR A 617 -20.17 -13.93 16.32
C THR A 617 -19.64 -15.36 16.11
N LYS A 618 -18.32 -15.53 16.18
CA LYS A 618 -17.63 -16.83 16.13
C LYS A 618 -17.50 -17.49 17.51
N ARG A 619 -18.10 -16.89 18.55
CA ARG A 619 -18.07 -17.33 19.95
C ARG A 619 -16.64 -17.46 20.51
N TYR A 620 -15.74 -16.57 20.10
CA TYR A 620 -14.41 -16.44 20.70
C TYR A 620 -14.38 -15.28 21.70
N VAL A 621 -13.65 -15.47 22.81
CA VAL A 621 -13.27 -14.41 23.75
C VAL A 621 -11.76 -14.24 23.67
N HIS A 622 -11.32 -13.02 23.33
CA HIS A 622 -9.92 -12.71 23.05
C HIS A 622 -9.07 -12.77 24.33
N ARG A 623 -9.58 -12.21 25.44
CA ARG A 623 -8.93 -12.16 26.76
C ARG A 623 -7.67 -11.32 26.85
N ASP A 624 -7.01 -10.95 25.74
CA ASP A 624 -5.88 -10.02 25.76
C ASP A 624 -6.01 -8.81 24.82
N LEU A 625 -7.17 -8.15 24.85
CA LEU A 625 -7.42 -6.99 24.01
C LEU A 625 -6.73 -5.74 24.60
N ALA A 626 -5.61 -5.32 23.99
CA ALA A 626 -4.81 -4.16 24.39
C ALA A 626 -4.10 -3.56 23.17
N THR A 627 -3.70 -2.28 23.19
CA THR A 627 -3.04 -1.64 22.03
C THR A 627 -1.72 -2.29 21.59
N ARG A 628 -1.05 -3.02 22.48
CA ARG A 628 0.16 -3.82 22.15
C ARG A 628 -0.12 -5.03 21.25
N ASN A 629 -1.35 -5.53 21.27
CA ASN A 629 -1.82 -6.68 20.47
C ASN A 629 -2.66 -6.23 19.26
N ILE A 630 -2.79 -4.93 19.05
CA ILE A 630 -3.32 -4.37 17.80
C ILE A 630 -2.14 -4.02 16.92
N LEU A 631 -2.13 -4.50 15.67
CA LEU A 631 -1.08 -4.23 14.70
C LEU A 631 -1.58 -3.25 13.63
N VAL A 632 -0.69 -2.41 13.11
CA VAL A 632 -1.01 -1.42 12.09
C VAL A 632 -0.61 -1.97 10.73
N GLU A 633 -1.56 -2.10 9.80
CA GLU A 633 -1.28 -2.54 8.42
C GLU A 633 -0.86 -1.37 7.53
N ASN A 634 -1.56 -0.25 7.68
CA ASN A 634 -1.26 1.02 7.05
C ASN A 634 -1.94 2.13 7.86
N GLU A 635 -1.69 3.38 7.49
CA GLU A 635 -2.25 4.52 8.22
C GLU A 635 -3.76 4.40 8.45
N ASN A 636 -4.53 3.83 7.52
CA ASN A 636 -5.99 3.76 7.61
C ASN A 636 -6.53 2.43 8.13
N ARG A 637 -5.68 1.50 8.59
CA ARG A 637 -6.13 0.15 8.94
C ARG A 637 -5.31 -0.51 10.04
N VAL A 638 -6.02 -1.00 11.06
CA VAL A 638 -5.48 -1.82 12.15
C VAL A 638 -6.08 -3.23 12.16
N LYS A 639 -5.33 -4.17 12.72
CA LYS A 639 -5.68 -5.59 12.84
C LYS A 639 -5.43 -6.11 14.25
N ILE A 640 -6.35 -6.91 14.77
CA ILE A 640 -6.21 -7.60 16.06
C ILE A 640 -5.30 -8.82 15.86
N GLY A 641 -4.31 -8.96 16.73
CA GLY A 641 -3.37 -10.08 16.78
C GLY A 641 -3.24 -10.66 18.19
N ASP A 642 -2.34 -11.63 18.31
CA ASP A 642 -2.04 -12.41 19.53
C ASP A 642 -3.24 -13.13 20.15
N PHE A 643 -3.46 -14.36 19.68
CA PHE A 643 -4.60 -15.18 20.08
C PHE A 643 -4.23 -16.20 21.18
N GLY A 644 -3.05 -16.06 21.80
CA GLY A 644 -2.54 -17.04 22.77
C GLY A 644 -3.44 -17.24 24.00
N LEU A 645 -4.17 -16.20 24.43
CA LEU A 645 -5.14 -16.32 25.52
C LEU A 645 -6.59 -16.57 25.06
N THR A 646 -6.84 -16.58 23.74
CA THR A 646 -8.21 -16.69 23.21
C THR A 646 -8.82 -18.05 23.51
N LYS A 647 -10.10 -18.08 23.89
CA LYS A 647 -10.85 -19.33 24.16
C LYS A 647 -12.23 -19.30 23.51
N VAL A 648 -12.72 -20.48 23.13
CA VAL A 648 -14.08 -20.70 22.60
C VAL A 648 -15.08 -20.69 23.76
N LEU A 649 -16.20 -19.99 23.61
CA LEU A 649 -17.33 -20.09 24.54
C LEU A 649 -18.07 -21.42 24.34
N PRO A 650 -18.35 -22.18 25.41
CA PRO A 650 -19.21 -23.36 25.33
C PRO A 650 -20.58 -23.02 24.75
N GLN A 651 -21.19 -23.93 23.98
CA GLN A 651 -22.47 -23.68 23.30
C GLN A 651 -23.61 -23.32 24.25
N ASP A 652 -23.57 -23.85 25.47
CA ASP A 652 -24.57 -23.67 26.53
C ASP A 652 -24.24 -22.50 27.49
N LYS A 653 -23.15 -21.76 27.25
CA LYS A 653 -22.67 -20.74 28.19
C LYS A 653 -22.27 -19.44 27.49
N GLU A 654 -22.57 -18.35 28.18
CA GLU A 654 -22.15 -17.00 27.78
C GLU A 654 -20.78 -16.60 28.34
N TYR A 655 -20.12 -17.49 29.08
CA TYR A 655 -18.78 -17.27 29.62
C TYR A 655 -17.92 -18.54 29.61
N TYR A 656 -16.61 -18.34 29.53
CA TYR A 656 -15.57 -19.32 29.76
C TYR A 656 -14.94 -19.09 31.14
N LYS A 657 -14.68 -20.17 31.90
CA LYS A 657 -14.00 -20.07 33.20
C LYS A 657 -12.60 -20.66 33.10
N VAL A 658 -11.58 -19.83 33.31
CA VAL A 658 -10.18 -20.26 33.34
C VAL A 658 -9.91 -20.99 34.64
N LYS A 659 -9.25 -22.16 34.56
CA LYS A 659 -8.92 -23.00 35.71
C LYS A 659 -7.43 -22.98 36.06
N GLU A 660 -6.58 -22.66 35.10
CA GLU A 660 -5.13 -22.69 35.25
C GLU A 660 -4.56 -21.30 35.56
N PRO A 661 -3.63 -21.19 36.52
CA PRO A 661 -2.91 -19.95 36.79
C PRO A 661 -1.94 -19.65 35.63
N GLY A 662 -1.88 -18.39 35.20
CA GLY A 662 -0.97 -17.93 34.15
C GLY A 662 -0.82 -16.42 34.19
N GLU A 663 0.19 -15.91 33.48
CA GLU A 663 0.34 -14.46 33.34
C GLU A 663 -0.85 -13.86 32.61
N SER A 664 -1.33 -12.73 33.12
CA SER A 664 -2.58 -12.13 32.66
C SER A 664 -2.45 -10.61 32.70
N PRO A 665 -3.01 -9.88 31.72
CA PRO A 665 -3.02 -8.42 31.70
C PRO A 665 -4.04 -7.88 32.71
N ILE A 666 -3.75 -8.04 34.00
CA ILE A 666 -4.71 -7.77 35.09
C ILE A 666 -5.33 -6.36 35.06
N PHE A 667 -4.61 -5.36 34.54
CA PHE A 667 -5.10 -3.97 34.42
C PHE A 667 -6.09 -3.75 33.26
N TRP A 668 -6.24 -4.73 32.36
CA TRP A 668 -7.24 -4.73 31.29
C TRP A 668 -8.45 -5.60 31.62
N TYR A 669 -8.39 -6.41 32.69
CA TYR A 669 -9.46 -7.35 33.03
C TYR A 669 -10.66 -6.68 33.70
N ALA A 670 -11.83 -7.23 33.41
CA ALA A 670 -13.07 -6.90 34.11
C ALA A 670 -13.07 -7.47 35.54
N PRO A 671 -13.88 -6.91 36.46
CA PRO A 671 -13.96 -7.38 37.86
C PRO A 671 -14.26 -8.88 37.98
N GLU A 672 -15.22 -9.40 37.19
CA GLU A 672 -15.58 -10.82 37.20
C GLU A 672 -14.47 -11.74 36.67
N SER A 673 -13.62 -11.22 35.78
CA SER A 673 -12.45 -11.94 35.29
C SER A 673 -11.35 -12.02 36.35
N LEU A 674 -11.21 -11.00 37.19
CA LEU A 674 -10.26 -10.98 38.32
C LEU A 674 -10.75 -11.81 39.52
N THR A 675 -12.06 -11.78 39.84
CA THR A 675 -12.60 -12.45 41.02
C THR A 675 -13.00 -13.90 40.79
N GLU A 676 -13.58 -14.19 39.63
CA GLU A 676 -14.20 -15.50 39.34
C GLU A 676 -13.53 -16.24 38.18
N SER A 677 -12.50 -15.65 37.56
CA SER A 677 -11.86 -16.15 36.35
C SER A 677 -12.86 -16.38 35.20
N LYS A 678 -13.95 -15.60 35.17
CA LYS A 678 -14.99 -15.66 34.13
C LYS A 678 -14.67 -14.67 33.01
N PHE A 679 -14.67 -15.16 31.78
CA PHE A 679 -14.38 -14.39 30.56
C PHE A 679 -15.54 -14.55 29.57
N SER A 680 -16.00 -13.45 29.00
CA SER A 680 -17.12 -13.37 28.06
C SER A 680 -16.84 -12.29 27.03
N VAL A 681 -17.70 -12.18 26.00
CA VAL A 681 -17.63 -11.03 25.07
C VAL A 681 -17.72 -9.70 25.84
N ALA A 682 -18.53 -9.65 26.89
CA ALA A 682 -18.69 -8.46 27.73
C ALA A 682 -17.47 -8.17 28.63
N SER A 683 -16.61 -9.16 28.93
CA SER A 683 -15.31 -8.87 29.57
C SER A 683 -14.31 -8.29 28.58
N ASP A 684 -14.38 -8.67 27.29
CA ASP A 684 -13.56 -8.01 26.26
C ASP A 684 -14.03 -6.58 25.98
N VAL A 685 -15.32 -6.27 26.16
CA VAL A 685 -15.85 -4.89 26.10
C VAL A 685 -15.20 -4.01 27.19
N TRP A 686 -14.98 -4.56 28.39
CA TRP A 686 -14.25 -3.86 29.43
C TRP A 686 -12.81 -3.55 28.99
N SER A 687 -12.10 -4.56 28.47
CA SER A 687 -10.74 -4.41 27.92
C SER A 687 -10.71 -3.35 26.80
N PHE A 688 -11.73 -3.29 25.95
CA PHE A 688 -11.87 -2.26 24.93
C PHE A 688 -12.00 -0.85 25.52
N GLY A 689 -12.72 -0.68 26.64
CA GLY A 689 -12.72 0.60 27.37
C GLY A 689 -11.31 1.04 27.78
N VAL A 690 -10.46 0.10 28.19
CA VAL A 690 -9.04 0.37 28.50
C VAL A 690 -8.24 0.71 27.23
N VAL A 691 -8.51 0.04 26.11
CA VAL A 691 -7.92 0.38 24.80
C VAL A 691 -8.28 1.79 24.37
N LEU A 692 -9.53 2.23 24.56
CA LEU A 692 -9.93 3.62 24.30
C LEU A 692 -9.11 4.60 25.15
N TYR A 693 -8.92 4.30 26.44
CA TYR A 693 -8.08 5.11 27.31
C TYR A 693 -6.62 5.17 26.81
N GLU A 694 -6.05 4.03 26.40
CA GLU A 694 -4.72 3.95 25.80
C GLU A 694 -4.60 4.80 24.52
N LEU A 695 -5.61 4.78 23.65
CA LEU A 695 -5.66 5.59 22.42
C LEU A 695 -5.61 7.08 22.74
N PHE A 696 -6.47 7.55 23.64
CA PHE A 696 -6.60 8.98 23.96
C PHE A 696 -5.52 9.51 24.91
N THR A 697 -4.71 8.63 25.52
CA THR A 697 -3.48 9.02 26.23
C THR A 697 -2.23 8.94 25.34
N TYR A 698 -2.35 8.44 24.10
CA TYR A 698 -1.22 8.19 23.19
C TYR A 698 -0.12 7.32 23.83
N ILE A 699 -0.51 6.42 24.75
CA ILE A 699 0.42 5.58 25.53
C ILE A 699 1.50 6.43 26.24
N ASP A 700 1.10 7.56 26.83
CA ASP A 700 1.96 8.29 27.75
C ASP A 700 2.32 7.37 28.93
N LYS A 701 3.63 7.11 29.10
CA LYS A 701 4.13 6.18 30.13
C LYS A 701 3.67 6.59 31.53
N SER A 702 3.59 7.89 31.80
CA SER A 702 3.16 8.42 33.11
C SER A 702 1.67 8.22 33.37
N LYS A 703 0.87 8.10 32.32
CA LYS A 703 -0.59 7.94 32.37
C LYS A 703 -1.05 6.55 31.91
N SER A 704 -0.15 5.57 31.81
CA SER A 704 -0.50 4.21 31.38
C SER A 704 -1.49 3.56 32.36
N PRO A 705 -2.35 2.61 31.93
CA PRO A 705 -3.28 1.95 32.84
C PRO A 705 -2.62 1.38 34.10
N PRO A 706 -1.47 0.66 34.02
CA PRO A 706 -0.77 0.21 35.21
C PRO A 706 -0.32 1.37 36.12
N ALA A 707 0.22 2.44 35.56
CA ALA A 707 0.71 3.59 36.34
C ALA A 707 -0.42 4.29 37.10
N GLU A 708 -1.56 4.53 36.44
CA GLU A 708 -2.71 5.17 37.08
C GLU A 708 -3.38 4.29 38.14
N PHE A 709 -3.56 2.99 37.88
CA PHE A 709 -4.09 2.08 38.90
C PHE A 709 -3.17 1.98 40.11
N MET A 710 -1.85 1.90 39.90
CA MET A 710 -0.88 1.91 41.01
C MET A 710 -0.92 3.22 41.80
N ARG A 711 -1.07 4.37 41.11
CA ARG A 711 -1.21 5.68 41.76
C ARG A 711 -2.48 5.76 42.63
N MET A 712 -3.58 5.14 42.19
CA MET A 712 -4.84 5.09 42.95
C MET A 712 -4.78 4.13 44.14
N ILE A 713 -4.04 3.02 44.03
CA ILE A 713 -3.91 2.01 45.10
C ILE A 713 -2.99 2.48 46.23
N GLY A 714 -1.94 3.24 45.91
CA GLY A 714 -0.92 3.70 46.86
C GLY A 714 0.38 2.89 46.81
N ASN A 715 1.51 3.55 47.09
CA ASN A 715 2.86 2.99 46.93
C ASN A 715 3.24 1.95 48.00
N ASP A 716 2.48 1.88 49.09
CA ASP A 716 2.69 1.05 50.29
C ASP A 716 2.16 -0.38 50.16
N LYS A 717 1.45 -0.71 49.07
CA LYS A 717 0.75 -1.99 48.87
C LYS A 717 1.27 -2.80 47.69
N GLN A 718 2.59 -3.07 47.65
CA GLN A 718 3.24 -3.81 46.56
C GLN A 718 3.22 -5.35 46.77
N GLY A 719 3.20 -6.12 45.67
CA GLY A 719 3.33 -7.59 45.69
C GLY A 719 2.05 -8.36 45.29
N GLN A 720 1.90 -9.60 45.77
CA GLN A 720 0.79 -10.51 45.44
C GLN A 720 -0.61 -9.96 45.79
N MET A 721 -0.69 -8.90 46.60
CA MET A 721 -1.94 -8.21 46.98
C MET A 721 -2.44 -7.20 45.93
N ILE A 722 -1.70 -6.94 44.87
CA ILE A 722 -2.08 -5.94 43.84
C ILE A 722 -3.43 -6.24 43.20
N VAL A 723 -3.70 -7.52 42.91
CA VAL A 723 -4.97 -7.95 42.31
C VAL A 723 -6.12 -7.73 43.29
N PHE A 724 -5.90 -8.00 44.58
CA PHE A 724 -6.90 -7.77 45.63
C PHE A 724 -7.25 -6.27 45.74
N HIS A 725 -6.25 -5.39 45.81
CA HIS A 725 -6.49 -3.95 45.88
C HIS A 725 -7.10 -3.38 44.59
N LEU A 726 -6.74 -3.93 43.43
CA LEU A 726 -7.38 -3.58 42.16
C LEU A 726 -8.86 -3.98 42.18
N ILE A 727 -9.20 -5.19 42.64
CA ILE A 727 -10.60 -5.63 42.79
C ILE A 727 -11.38 -4.70 43.71
N GLU A 728 -10.81 -4.35 44.88
CA GLU A 728 -11.43 -3.46 45.85
C GLU A 728 -11.67 -2.06 45.25
N LEU A 729 -10.68 -1.51 44.57
CA LEU A 729 -10.77 -0.23 43.87
C LEU A 729 -11.89 -0.25 42.82
N LEU A 730 -11.93 -1.28 41.97
CA LEU A 730 -12.93 -1.40 40.91
C LEU A 730 -14.35 -1.57 41.49
N LYS A 731 -14.51 -2.33 42.57
CA LYS A 731 -15.79 -2.48 43.30
C LYS A 731 -16.28 -1.16 43.90
N ASN A 732 -15.36 -0.34 44.39
CA ASN A 732 -15.63 1.01 44.90
C ASN A 732 -15.73 2.08 43.79
N ASN A 733 -16.01 1.67 42.54
CA ASN A 733 -16.13 2.55 41.37
C ASN A 733 -14.86 3.37 41.02
N GLY A 734 -13.68 2.95 41.47
CA GLY A 734 -12.42 3.48 40.96
C GLY A 734 -12.26 3.14 39.48
N ARG A 735 -12.02 4.14 38.64
CA ARG A 735 -11.87 4.02 37.18
C ARG A 735 -10.71 4.89 36.71
N LEU A 736 -10.18 4.58 35.53
CA LEU A 736 -9.18 5.44 34.89
C LEU A 736 -9.79 6.84 34.66
N PRO A 737 -9.00 7.91 34.87
CA PRO A 737 -9.47 9.27 34.70
C PRO A 737 -9.77 9.57 33.22
N ARG A 738 -10.47 10.66 32.94
CA ARG A 738 -10.63 11.13 31.56
C ARG A 738 -9.28 11.60 31.02
N PRO A 739 -8.80 11.08 29.88
CA PRO A 739 -7.57 11.60 29.27
C PRO A 739 -7.71 13.07 28.88
N ASP A 740 -6.60 13.81 28.93
CA ASP A 740 -6.59 15.22 28.51
C ASP A 740 -6.96 15.34 27.03
N GLY A 741 -7.87 16.26 26.70
CA GLY A 741 -8.38 16.45 25.34
C GLY A 741 -9.40 15.40 24.87
N CYS A 742 -9.66 14.34 25.63
CA CYS A 742 -10.65 13.32 25.27
C CYS A 742 -12.08 13.90 25.29
N PRO A 743 -12.88 13.74 24.21
CA PRO A 743 -14.27 14.16 24.17
C PRO A 743 -15.10 13.47 25.26
N ASP A 744 -16.04 14.20 25.86
CA ASP A 744 -16.87 13.68 26.96
C ASP A 744 -17.73 12.49 26.53
N GLU A 745 -18.19 12.49 25.28
CA GLU A 745 -18.94 11.38 24.67
C GLU A 745 -18.13 10.08 24.62
N ILE A 746 -16.83 10.20 24.33
CA ILE A 746 -15.91 9.06 24.30
C ILE A 746 -15.61 8.57 25.71
N TYR A 747 -15.41 9.48 26.66
CA TYR A 747 -15.24 9.09 28.05
C TYR A 747 -16.52 8.48 28.65
N ALA A 748 -17.70 8.91 28.22
CA ALA A 748 -18.96 8.27 28.56
C ALA A 748 -18.99 6.81 28.07
N ILE A 749 -18.60 6.56 26.81
CA ILE A 749 -18.44 5.20 26.28
C ILE A 749 -17.46 4.39 27.14
N MET A 750 -16.30 4.95 27.51
CA MET A 750 -15.34 4.24 28.39
C MET A 750 -15.98 3.82 29.72
N LYS A 751 -16.74 4.72 30.37
CA LYS A 751 -17.44 4.41 31.63
C LYS A 751 -18.52 3.34 31.46
N GLU A 752 -19.23 3.34 30.34
CA GLU A 752 -20.23 2.31 30.02
C GLU A 752 -19.57 0.94 29.78
N CYS A 753 -18.42 0.89 29.07
CA CYS A 753 -17.61 -0.31 28.94
C CYS A 753 -17.16 -0.85 30.32
N TRP A 754 -16.86 0.07 31.26
CA TRP A 754 -16.44 -0.28 32.62
C TRP A 754 -17.59 -0.40 33.62
N ASN A 755 -18.81 -0.75 33.18
CA ASN A 755 -19.92 -1.02 34.07
C ASN A 755 -19.66 -2.30 34.89
N ASN A 756 -19.91 -2.26 36.21
CA ASN A 756 -19.77 -3.43 37.07
C ASN A 756 -20.81 -4.52 36.72
N ASN A 757 -22.00 -4.13 36.24
CA ASN A 757 -22.98 -5.08 35.76
C ASN A 757 -22.67 -5.46 34.30
N VAL A 758 -22.29 -6.72 34.09
CA VAL A 758 -21.93 -7.30 32.79
C VAL A 758 -23.02 -7.08 31.73
N THR A 759 -24.29 -7.19 32.12
CA THR A 759 -25.44 -7.05 31.19
C THR A 759 -25.72 -5.61 30.76
N GLN A 760 -25.14 -4.63 31.44
CA GLN A 760 -25.30 -3.20 31.15
C GLN A 760 -24.15 -2.67 30.27
N ARG A 761 -23.16 -3.50 29.95
CA ARG A 761 -22.09 -3.12 29.03
C ARG A 761 -22.62 -3.16 27.60
N PRO A 762 -22.24 -2.19 26.75
CA PRO A 762 -22.67 -2.15 25.35
C PRO A 762 -22.08 -3.31 24.56
N THR A 763 -22.72 -3.69 23.45
CA THR A 763 -22.14 -4.68 22.53
C THR A 763 -21.09 -4.04 21.62
N PHE A 764 -20.17 -4.84 21.07
CA PHE A 764 -19.20 -4.32 20.08
C PHE A 764 -19.86 -3.72 18.84
N ARG A 765 -21.04 -4.22 18.44
CA ARG A 765 -21.83 -3.67 17.35
C ARG A 765 -22.31 -2.26 17.65
N ASP A 766 -22.87 -2.05 18.84
CA ASP A 766 -23.36 -0.74 19.29
C ASP A 766 -22.19 0.26 19.43
N LEU A 767 -21.06 -0.22 19.98
CA LEU A 767 -19.83 0.57 20.09
C LEU A 767 -19.31 1.01 18.72
N ALA A 768 -19.24 0.11 17.74
CA ALA A 768 -18.78 0.45 16.39
C ALA A 768 -19.65 1.55 15.76
N GLN A 769 -20.98 1.44 15.88
CA GLN A 769 -21.92 2.43 15.35
C GLN A 769 -21.79 3.80 16.05
N ARG A 770 -21.69 3.82 17.38
CA ARG A 770 -21.54 5.06 18.15
C ARG A 770 -20.21 5.74 17.88
N VAL A 771 -19.11 4.98 17.81
CA VAL A 771 -17.78 5.51 17.48
C VAL A 771 -17.76 6.08 16.06
N ASP A 772 -18.37 5.38 15.09
CA ASP A 772 -18.50 5.89 13.72
C ASP A 772 -19.34 7.19 13.69
N HIS A 773 -20.45 7.25 14.42
CA HIS A 773 -21.29 8.46 14.50
C HIS A 773 -20.54 9.66 15.10
N ILE A 774 -19.83 9.47 16.22
CA ILE A 774 -19.04 10.54 16.85
C ILE A 774 -17.92 11.00 15.91
N ARG A 775 -17.22 10.07 15.26
CA ARG A 775 -16.15 10.39 14.30
C ARG A 775 -16.68 11.25 13.15
N ASP A 776 -17.84 10.89 12.61
CA ASP A 776 -18.43 11.54 11.44
C ASP A 776 -18.95 12.95 11.80
N ASN A 777 -19.43 13.16 13.03
CA ASN A 777 -19.87 14.47 13.53
C ASN A 777 -18.72 15.43 13.89
N MET A 778 -17.49 14.95 14.12
CA MET A 778 -16.31 15.81 14.38
C MET A 778 -15.86 16.62 13.14
N GLY A 779 -16.60 16.59 12.03
CA GLY A 779 -16.29 17.31 10.78
C GLY A 779 -17.30 18.35 10.34
N GLY A 780 -18.29 18.68 11.18
CA GLY A 780 -19.23 19.78 10.97
C GLY A 780 -18.69 21.12 11.40
#